data_AF-A0A1I6KP67-F1
#
_entry.id   AF-A0A1I6KP67-F1
#
_cell.length_a   1.000
_cell.length_b   1.000
_cell.length_c   1.000
_cell.angle_alpha   90.00
_cell.angle_beta   90.00
_cell.angle_gamma   90.00
#
_symmetry.space_group_name_H-M   'P 1'
#
loop_
_entity.id
_entity.type
_entity.pdbx_description
1 polymer ?
#
loop_
_entity_poly.entity_id
_entity_poly.type
_entity_poly.pdbx_seq_one_letter_code
_entity_poly.pdbx_strand_id
1 'polypeptide(L)'
;MSNQSVGLAPRALAMVIDGALMLAASTLLMWAVYGDPVSKWTDLRPGTLAINWLLPLIVCVVFWSWQGATPGKLVAGIKVVDARSGKHPSPQQAALRWAGYLVSAIPLFAGFLWARVDAEGRTWHDRLSRTAVERSREAPADGEGLLIGYIASHWRGEQSLAQSFWINHVLLTWPVAAGVQGLVAWLATKSEGLQGVAIALLIAWPLLIVIEVWSAVGTWRSVRGYVDAGGSYLISGLARLSLLGSFLQIAFSLALGVFSEFPELWKLARGIDPIGNVRLSVSADGRTMQFNGPIGAGDAHRLGTLLAASPAVRLLEVASPGGRVTEAERMVELIRQRGVGTRAIGNCESACTLVFLAGNKRQLMPGAQLGFHRASSGTFNPAFDEIANQELARTYRRMELPEDFIEKTLSTPSRRMWYPAAEDLVRHSLILPPPRTLDVALPEGDKPGQYAPLVDYVNALRASDAWFRLDQRFPGLIDDAAGRMRNAHMALAGSEHAVAGAQIAAQAALAPNVREMLLNGSRDLRRRYLQVLRAQLTAAQALGADTCQSWLSGSPVPRRLLPEEAMALEARWLTESAAETAPLRARAPQATALELEVVARTVGTAAAGAFSKLWTDGDAGPAPISCERASLVLNQLQRSTAVAPRELAERVVFQNVR
;
A
#
# COMPACT_ATOMS: atom_id res chain seq x y z
N MET A 1 52.51 29.37 44.08
CA MET A 1 51.39 28.72 43.37
C MET A 1 51.26 29.42 42.02
N SER A 2 51.95 28.93 41.00
CA SER A 2 52.07 29.57 39.69
C SER A 2 51.06 28.99 38.68
N ASN A 3 50.39 29.90 37.97
CA ASN A 3 49.95 29.79 36.57
C ASN A 3 48.91 28.71 36.14
N GLN A 4 47.83 28.48 36.90
CA GLN A 4 46.70 27.64 36.45
C GLN A 4 45.31 28.31 36.46
N SER A 5 45.21 29.65 36.56
CA SER A 5 43.91 30.33 36.53
C SER A 5 43.24 30.16 35.16
N VAL A 6 42.09 29.49 35.14
CA VAL A 6 41.30 29.24 33.92
C VAL A 6 40.55 30.49 33.50
N GLY A 7 40.82 30.98 32.29
CA GLY A 7 40.13 32.12 31.68
C GLY A 7 38.64 31.87 31.38
N LEU A 8 37.95 32.91 30.90
CA LEU A 8 36.49 32.86 30.70
C LEU A 8 36.02 31.92 29.59
N ALA A 9 36.79 31.73 28.51
CA ALA A 9 36.35 30.94 27.36
C ALA A 9 36.11 29.45 27.69
N PRO A 10 37.01 28.72 28.37
CA PRO A 10 36.74 27.35 28.80
C PRO A 10 35.53 27.24 29.75
N ARG A 11 35.35 28.23 30.65
CA ARG A 11 34.21 28.28 31.57
C ARG A 11 32.89 28.50 30.83
N ALA A 12 32.88 29.37 29.82
CA ALA A 12 31.72 29.61 28.96
C ALA A 12 31.37 28.39 28.10
N LEU A 13 32.37 27.75 27.49
CA LEU A 13 32.19 26.51 26.74
C LEU A 13 31.55 25.41 27.60
N ALA A 14 32.05 25.21 28.82
CA ALA A 14 31.48 24.26 29.76
C ALA A 14 30.02 24.58 30.09
N MET A 15 29.70 25.86 30.35
CA MET A 15 28.34 26.30 30.67
C MET A 15 27.36 26.10 29.50
N VAL A 16 27.79 26.34 28.27
CA VAL A 16 26.97 26.11 27.07
C VAL A 16 26.68 24.62 26.89
N ILE A 17 27.69 23.76 27.00
CA ILE A 17 27.52 22.31 26.86
C ILE A 17 26.61 21.79 27.98
N ASP A 18 26.92 22.09 29.25
CA ASP A 18 26.10 21.63 30.38
C ASP A 18 24.67 22.18 30.29
N GLY A 19 24.49 23.43 29.88
CA GLY A 19 23.18 24.05 29.67
C GLY A 19 22.36 23.37 28.57
N ALA A 20 22.98 23.03 27.44
CA ALA A 20 22.34 22.30 26.36
C ALA A 20 21.90 20.89 26.81
N LEU A 21 22.72 20.21 27.60
CA LEU A 21 22.39 18.89 28.16
C LEU A 21 21.23 18.96 29.15
N MET A 22 21.25 19.93 30.05
CA MET A 22 20.14 20.13 31.00
C MET A 22 18.85 20.53 30.28
N LEU A 23 18.95 21.37 29.26
CA LEU A 23 17.80 21.74 28.44
C LEU A 23 17.21 20.52 27.74
N ALA A 24 18.03 19.71 27.07
CA ALA A 24 17.59 18.49 26.39
C ALA A 24 16.95 17.46 27.33
N ALA A 25 17.55 17.25 28.51
CA ALA A 25 16.98 16.38 29.53
C ALA A 25 15.64 16.92 30.05
N SER A 26 15.55 18.23 30.28
CA SER A 26 14.31 18.89 30.70
C SER A 26 13.21 18.74 29.65
N THR A 27 13.48 19.00 28.37
CA THR A 27 12.46 18.86 27.29
C THR A 27 11.90 17.44 27.23
N LEU A 28 12.76 16.42 27.33
CA LEU A 28 12.32 15.03 27.31
C LEU A 28 11.47 14.67 28.53
N LEU A 29 11.88 15.09 29.73
CA LEU A 29 11.13 14.82 30.96
C LEU A 29 9.81 15.59 31.01
N MET A 30 9.79 16.84 30.55
CA MET A 30 8.57 17.64 30.44
C MET A 30 7.57 17.00 29.48
N TRP A 31 8.04 16.54 28.31
CA TRP A 31 7.19 15.81 27.37
C TRP A 31 6.66 14.50 27.96
N ALA A 32 7.50 13.73 28.66
CA ALA A 32 7.08 12.47 29.27
C ALA A 32 6.05 12.64 30.40
N VAL A 33 6.18 13.69 31.23
CA VAL A 33 5.30 13.92 32.39
C VAL A 33 4.04 14.68 32.01
N TYR A 34 4.13 15.63 31.08
CA TYR A 34 3.05 16.59 30.79
C TYR A 34 2.60 16.61 29.33
N GLY A 35 3.26 15.89 28.42
CA GLY A 35 2.96 15.91 26.98
C GLY A 35 3.41 17.19 26.26
N ASP A 36 3.94 18.18 26.99
CA ASP A 36 4.42 19.46 26.48
C ASP A 36 5.94 19.54 26.70
N PRO A 37 6.76 19.72 25.64
CA PRO A 37 8.21 19.78 25.77
C PRO A 37 8.72 21.05 26.48
N VAL A 38 7.95 22.14 26.55
CA VAL A 38 8.47 23.44 27.01
C VAL A 38 7.69 23.95 28.22
N SER A 39 8.42 24.23 29.31
CA SER A 39 7.83 24.90 30.48
C SER A 39 7.71 26.42 30.25
N LYS A 40 6.62 27.01 30.73
CA LYS A 40 6.45 28.47 30.78
C LYS A 40 7.07 29.00 32.07
N TRP A 41 7.58 30.24 32.06
CA TRP A 41 8.17 30.88 33.25
C TRP A 41 7.20 31.01 34.44
N THR A 42 5.90 31.00 34.18
CA THR A 42 4.83 31.05 35.21
C THR A 42 4.38 29.67 35.70
N ASP A 43 5.01 28.59 35.23
CA ASP A 43 4.61 27.23 35.55
C ASP A 43 5.21 26.77 36.90
N LEU A 44 4.38 26.80 37.94
CA LEU A 44 4.75 26.43 39.32
C LEU A 44 4.34 25.00 39.68
N ARG A 45 4.02 24.14 38.71
CA ARG A 45 3.69 22.74 38.98
C ARG A 45 4.87 22.05 39.68
N PRO A 46 4.62 21.17 40.66
CA PRO A 46 5.70 20.51 41.40
C PRO A 46 6.71 19.77 40.50
N GLY A 47 6.24 19.10 39.45
CA GLY A 47 7.12 18.41 38.50
C GLY A 47 7.96 19.38 37.65
N THR A 48 7.40 20.51 37.23
CA THR A 48 8.14 21.56 36.51
C THR A 48 9.28 22.12 37.37
N LEU A 49 9.00 22.42 38.66
CA LEU A 49 10.01 22.89 39.61
C LEU A 49 11.08 21.82 39.87
N ALA A 50 10.66 20.56 40.01
CA ALA A 50 11.57 19.44 40.20
C ALA A 50 12.52 19.25 39.00
N ILE A 51 11.98 19.24 37.78
CA ILE A 51 12.73 18.99 36.54
C ILE A 51 13.66 20.15 36.20
N ASN A 52 13.20 21.40 36.31
CA ASN A 52 13.96 22.56 35.81
C ASN A 52 14.87 23.21 36.85
N TRP A 53 14.67 22.96 38.15
CA TRP A 53 15.44 23.61 39.22
C TRP A 53 16.10 22.60 40.16
N LEU A 54 15.31 21.70 40.75
CA LEU A 54 15.83 20.77 41.76
C LEU A 54 16.79 19.73 41.15
N LEU A 55 16.44 19.16 40.00
CA LEU A 55 17.25 18.18 39.30
C LEU A 55 18.61 18.77 38.85
N PRO A 56 18.68 19.91 38.15
CA PRO A 56 19.96 20.55 37.81
C PRO A 56 20.83 20.87 39.04
N LEU A 57 20.22 21.32 40.14
CA LEU A 57 20.93 21.55 41.41
C LEU A 57 21.58 20.25 41.90
N ILE A 58 20.79 19.18 42.04
CA ILE A 58 21.27 17.87 42.51
C ILE A 58 22.39 17.37 41.59
N VAL A 59 22.19 17.44 40.28
CA VAL A 59 23.19 16.99 39.30
C VAL A 59 24.50 17.77 39.46
N CYS A 60 24.47 19.11 39.46
CA CYS A 60 25.68 19.91 39.62
C CYS A 60 26.40 19.63 40.95
N VAL A 61 25.65 19.50 42.05
CA VAL A 61 26.22 19.18 43.37
C VAL A 61 26.92 17.83 43.36
N VAL A 62 26.26 16.80 42.84
CA VAL A 62 26.82 15.45 42.75
C VAL A 62 28.08 15.44 41.89
N PHE A 63 28.05 16.02 40.69
CA PHE A 63 29.20 16.02 39.78
C PHE A 63 30.40 16.80 40.33
N TRP A 64 30.19 17.98 40.92
CA TRP A 64 31.29 18.75 41.47
C TRP A 64 31.87 18.08 42.72
N SER A 65 31.04 17.52 43.59
CA SER A 65 31.55 16.86 44.79
C SER A 65 32.21 15.51 44.53
N TRP A 66 31.82 14.84 43.45
CA TRP A 66 32.40 13.56 43.06
C TRP A 66 33.67 13.71 42.21
N GLN A 67 33.62 14.50 41.13
CA GLN A 67 34.67 14.57 40.11
C GLN A 67 35.31 15.97 40.01
N GLY A 68 34.73 16.97 40.67
CA GLY A 68 35.07 18.37 40.44
C GLY A 68 34.58 18.90 39.08
N ALA A 69 34.04 18.07 38.20
CA ALA A 69 33.69 18.48 36.85
C ALA A 69 32.37 17.85 36.40
N THR A 70 31.54 18.66 35.75
CA THR A 70 30.38 18.24 34.95
C THR A 70 30.84 17.82 33.54
N PRO A 71 30.00 17.14 32.73
CA PRO A 71 30.40 16.69 31.39
C PRO A 71 30.94 17.82 30.51
N GLY A 72 30.32 19.00 30.50
CA GLY A 72 30.81 20.18 29.79
C GLY A 72 32.15 20.69 30.31
N LYS A 73 32.38 20.64 31.62
CA LYS A 73 33.69 20.97 32.23
C LYS A 73 34.78 19.96 31.87
N LEU A 74 34.43 18.67 31.78
CA LEU A 74 35.35 17.63 31.31
C LEU A 74 35.75 17.87 29.84
N VAL A 75 34.80 18.22 28.97
CA VAL A 75 35.08 18.58 27.57
C VAL A 75 35.95 19.84 27.48
N ALA A 76 35.67 20.84 28.32
CA ALA A 76 36.46 22.07 28.38
C ALA A 76 37.82 21.91 29.09
N GLY A 77 38.15 20.73 29.63
CA GLY A 77 39.42 20.44 30.29
C GLY A 77 39.61 21.20 31.61
N ILE A 78 38.53 21.42 32.36
CA ILE A 78 38.55 22.19 33.62
C ILE A 78 37.87 21.42 34.75
N LYS A 79 38.30 21.66 35.99
CA LYS A 79 37.72 21.08 37.20
C LYS A 79 37.58 22.13 38.29
N VAL A 80 36.57 21.95 39.13
CA VAL A 80 36.33 22.72 40.36
C VAL A 80 36.99 21.99 41.52
N VAL A 81 37.74 22.73 42.31
CA VAL A 81 38.43 22.23 43.50
C VAL A 81 38.13 23.13 44.70
N ASP A 82 38.31 22.60 45.90
CA ASP A 82 38.37 23.41 47.11
C ASP A 82 39.61 24.32 47.07
N ALA A 83 39.42 25.62 47.31
CA ALA A 83 40.47 26.62 47.11
C ALA A 83 41.63 26.54 48.11
N ARG A 84 41.51 25.76 49.20
CA ARG A 84 42.56 25.60 50.21
C ARG A 84 43.28 24.26 50.10
N SER A 85 42.54 23.19 49.86
CA SER A 85 43.05 21.82 49.88
C SER A 85 43.35 21.26 48.49
N GLY A 86 42.83 21.87 47.41
CA GLY A 86 42.97 21.36 46.04
C GLY A 86 42.19 20.06 45.76
N LYS A 87 41.44 19.55 46.75
CA LYS A 87 40.61 18.34 46.63
C LYS A 87 39.23 18.68 46.05
N HIS A 88 38.42 17.66 45.80
CA HIS A 88 37.03 17.87 45.34
C HIS A 88 36.21 18.68 46.36
N PRO A 89 35.36 19.61 45.91
CA PRO A 89 34.54 20.44 46.79
C PRO A 89 33.52 19.60 47.58
N SER A 90 33.30 19.93 48.85
CA SER A 90 32.23 19.30 49.64
C SER A 90 30.83 19.57 49.06
N PRO A 91 29.81 18.72 49.32
CA PRO A 91 28.44 18.95 48.85
C PRO A 91 27.88 20.31 49.25
N GLN A 92 28.22 20.78 50.46
CA GLN A 92 27.83 22.11 50.93
C GLN A 92 28.45 23.23 50.09
N GLN A 93 29.76 23.13 49.78
CA GLN A 93 30.42 24.10 48.91
C GLN A 93 29.84 24.07 47.49
N ALA A 94 29.53 22.88 46.97
CA ALA A 94 28.94 22.72 45.65
C ALA A 94 27.51 23.33 45.58
N ALA A 95 26.69 23.14 46.61
CA ALA A 95 25.35 23.75 46.69
C ALA A 95 25.44 25.28 46.82
N LEU A 96 26.34 25.79 47.67
CA LEU A 96 26.58 27.23 47.81
C LEU A 96 27.12 27.85 46.52
N ARG A 97 27.95 27.12 45.78
CA ARG A 97 28.44 27.52 44.46
C ARG A 97 27.30 27.62 43.44
N TRP A 98 26.36 26.67 43.45
CA TRP A 98 25.18 26.69 42.57
C TRP A 98 24.28 27.89 42.87
N ALA A 99 23.99 28.17 44.14
CA ALA A 99 23.26 29.37 44.54
C ALA A 99 24.03 30.65 44.15
N GLY A 100 25.36 30.63 44.27
CA GLY A 100 26.24 31.69 43.83
C GLY A 100 26.18 31.97 42.33
N TYR A 101 25.79 31.01 41.48
CA TYR A 101 25.57 31.27 40.06
C TYR A 101 24.40 32.24 39.83
N LEU A 102 23.33 32.15 40.64
CA LEU A 102 22.22 33.10 40.58
C LEU A 102 22.69 34.52 40.92
N VAL A 103 23.46 34.65 42.02
CA VAL A 103 24.06 35.94 42.44
C VAL A 103 25.01 36.48 41.37
N SER A 104 25.75 35.61 40.70
CA SER A 104 26.67 36.00 39.63
C SER A 104 25.96 36.41 38.34
N ALA A 105 24.75 35.88 38.09
CA ALA A 105 23.97 36.10 36.87
C ALA A 105 23.06 37.33 36.94
N ILE A 106 22.40 37.57 38.10
CA ILE A 106 21.42 38.66 38.30
C ILE A 106 21.94 40.03 37.84
N PRO A 107 23.17 40.48 38.16
CA PRO A 107 23.70 41.75 37.68
C PRO A 107 24.33 41.58 36.29
N LEU A 108 23.52 41.13 35.32
CA LEU A 108 23.91 40.94 33.92
C LEU A 108 25.23 40.17 33.75
N PHE A 109 25.37 39.04 34.45
CA PHE A 109 26.56 38.18 34.43
C PHE A 109 27.88 38.83 34.93
N ALA A 110 27.83 40.00 35.58
CA ALA A 110 29.02 40.68 36.10
C ALA A 110 29.86 39.79 37.03
N GLY A 111 29.23 38.93 37.82
CA GLY A 111 29.94 38.01 38.71
C GLY A 111 30.73 36.92 38.00
N PHE A 112 30.40 36.61 36.74
CA PHE A 112 31.21 35.76 35.87
C PHE A 112 32.40 36.54 35.30
N LEU A 113 32.17 37.76 34.81
CA LEU A 113 33.21 38.63 34.26
C LEU A 113 34.28 39.01 35.29
N TRP A 114 33.94 38.97 36.58
CA TRP A 114 34.87 39.20 37.70
C TRP A 114 36.14 38.34 37.65
N ALA A 115 36.10 37.16 37.01
CA ALA A 115 37.28 36.34 36.82
C ALA A 115 38.42 37.02 36.02
N ARG A 116 38.15 38.11 35.27
CA ARG A 116 39.20 38.92 34.61
C ARG A 116 39.86 39.95 35.53
N VAL A 117 39.17 40.33 36.61
CA VAL A 117 39.61 41.37 37.53
C VAL A 117 40.29 40.76 38.75
N ASP A 118 39.80 39.61 39.20
CA ASP A 118 40.33 38.89 40.35
C ASP A 118 41.76 38.38 40.07
N ALA A 119 42.72 38.72 40.93
CA ALA A 119 44.12 38.31 40.79
C ALA A 119 44.32 36.78 40.81
N GLU A 120 43.37 36.03 41.36
CA GLU A 120 43.36 34.57 41.41
C GLU A 120 42.45 33.94 40.34
N GLY A 121 41.84 34.76 39.47
CA GLY A 121 40.94 34.32 38.41
C GLY A 121 39.63 33.72 38.92
N ARG A 122 39.20 34.08 40.14
CA ARG A 122 37.98 33.56 40.79
C ARG A 122 36.78 34.46 40.49
N THR A 123 35.63 33.84 40.25
CA THR A 123 34.32 34.52 40.13
C THR A 123 33.68 34.78 41.50
N TRP A 124 32.55 35.50 41.54
CA TRP A 124 31.82 35.69 42.80
C TRP A 124 31.32 34.37 43.39
N HIS A 125 30.81 33.45 42.57
CA HIS A 125 30.42 32.12 43.03
C HIS A 125 31.60 31.27 43.49
N ASP A 126 32.81 31.43 42.90
CA ASP A 126 34.03 30.76 43.36
C ASP A 126 34.40 31.25 44.79
N ARG A 127 34.35 32.57 45.00
CA ARG A 127 34.66 33.23 46.28
C ARG A 127 33.64 32.85 47.37
N LEU A 128 32.35 32.90 47.05
CA LEU A 128 31.26 32.57 47.98
C LEU A 128 31.36 31.13 48.49
N SER A 129 31.65 30.17 47.61
CA SER A 129 31.76 28.76 47.97
C SER A 129 33.17 28.33 48.42
N ARG A 130 34.14 29.25 48.45
CA ARG A 130 35.56 28.96 48.72
C ARG A 130 36.12 27.87 47.79
N THR A 131 35.77 27.93 46.52
CA THR A 131 36.25 27.01 45.48
C THR A 131 37.09 27.75 44.44
N ALA A 132 37.85 27.01 43.65
CA ALA A 132 38.61 27.51 42.51
C ALA A 132 38.37 26.61 41.28
N VAL A 133 38.70 27.11 40.09
CA VAL A 133 38.66 26.32 38.85
C VAL A 133 40.06 26.23 38.27
N GLU A 134 40.50 25.00 38.04
CA GLU A 134 41.83 24.67 37.55
C GLU A 134 41.72 23.88 36.24
N ARG A 135 42.81 23.86 35.45
CA ARG A 135 42.88 22.99 34.27
C ARG A 135 43.06 21.53 34.71
N SER A 136 42.35 20.62 34.05
CA SER A 136 42.42 19.18 34.35
C SER A 136 43.51 18.44 33.56
N ARG A 137 44.10 19.05 32.53
CA ARG A 137 45.18 18.48 31.69
C ARG A 137 46.33 19.49 31.49
N GLU A 138 47.57 19.01 31.59
CA GLU A 138 48.73 19.63 30.94
C GLU A 138 48.70 19.30 29.43
N ALA A 139 49.14 20.22 28.58
CA ALA A 139 49.17 19.99 27.13
C ALA A 139 50.18 18.86 26.81
N PRO A 140 49.83 17.88 25.94
CA PRO A 140 50.73 16.78 25.60
C PRO A 140 52.03 17.30 24.95
N ALA A 141 53.17 16.71 25.30
CA ALA A 141 54.51 17.15 24.94
C ALA A 141 55.05 16.48 23.65
N ASP A 142 54.28 15.58 23.05
CA ASP A 142 54.73 14.64 22.04
C ASP A 142 53.73 14.52 20.88
N GLY A 143 54.26 14.68 19.66
CA GLY A 143 53.53 14.83 18.41
C GLY A 143 52.84 13.57 17.86
N GLU A 144 52.30 12.70 18.72
CA GLU A 144 51.29 11.74 18.27
C GLU A 144 50.00 12.49 17.93
N GLY A 145 49.35 12.11 16.82
CA GLY A 145 48.08 12.72 16.43
C GLY A 145 47.08 12.66 17.58
N LEU A 146 46.64 13.83 18.05
CA LEU A 146 45.83 14.03 19.27
C LEU A 146 44.64 13.06 19.39
N LEU A 147 44.07 12.66 18.25
CA LEU A 147 42.94 11.72 18.15
C LEU A 147 43.32 10.26 18.42
N ILE A 148 44.45 9.78 17.87
CA ILE A 148 44.88 8.38 18.01
C ILE A 148 45.26 8.11 19.47
N GLY A 149 46.01 9.02 20.09
CA GLY A 149 46.34 8.96 21.52
C GLY A 149 45.08 9.02 22.42
N TYR A 150 44.08 9.81 22.04
CA TYR A 150 42.80 9.86 22.77
C TYR A 150 42.02 8.53 22.69
N ILE A 151 41.89 7.96 21.49
CA ILE A 151 41.20 6.69 21.26
C ILE A 151 41.88 5.56 22.04
N ALA A 152 43.22 5.51 21.98
CA ALA A 152 44.01 4.48 22.62
C ALA A 152 43.99 4.59 24.17
N SER A 153 44.10 5.81 24.72
CA SER A 153 44.04 6.03 26.17
C SER A 153 42.68 5.68 26.77
N HIS A 154 41.56 5.99 26.09
CA HIS A 154 40.23 5.53 26.53
C HIS A 154 40.14 4.01 26.47
N TRP A 155 40.55 3.39 25.37
CA TRP A 155 40.49 1.93 25.22
C TRP A 155 41.30 1.21 26.29
N ARG A 156 42.47 1.74 26.68
CA ARG A 156 43.28 1.19 27.78
C ARG A 156 42.67 1.43 29.17
N GLY A 157 41.68 2.31 29.30
CA GLY A 157 41.04 2.67 30.57
C GLY A 157 41.84 3.68 31.39
N GLU A 158 42.73 4.45 30.76
CA GLU A 158 43.58 5.47 31.41
C GLU A 158 42.81 6.76 31.69
N GLN A 159 41.65 6.93 31.07
CA GLN A 159 40.78 8.08 31.29
C GLN A 159 39.93 7.90 32.56
N SER A 160 39.56 9.02 33.21
CA SER A 160 38.72 8.96 34.41
C SER A 160 37.35 8.34 34.10
N LEU A 161 36.78 7.62 35.07
CA LEU A 161 35.46 6.99 34.92
C LEU A 161 34.38 7.99 34.48
N ALA A 162 34.40 9.21 35.01
CA ALA A 162 33.45 10.24 34.63
C ALA A 162 33.60 10.67 33.17
N GLN A 163 34.84 10.84 32.67
CA GLN A 163 35.10 11.14 31.26
C GLN A 163 34.69 9.98 30.36
N SER A 164 35.11 8.76 30.69
CA SER A 164 34.80 7.57 29.92
C SER A 164 33.29 7.33 29.83
N PHE A 165 32.56 7.45 30.94
CA PHE A 165 31.11 7.25 30.96
C PHE A 165 30.35 8.41 30.32
N TRP A 166 30.57 9.65 30.77
CA TRP A 166 29.72 10.76 30.29
C TRP A 166 30.09 11.23 28.89
N ILE A 167 31.38 11.37 28.57
CA ILE A 167 31.79 11.88 27.25
C ILE A 167 31.76 10.73 26.23
N ASN A 168 32.53 9.68 26.48
CA ASN A 168 32.74 8.65 25.45
C ASN A 168 31.58 7.67 25.33
N HIS A 169 30.81 7.44 26.41
CA HIS A 169 29.63 6.58 26.37
C HIS A 169 28.34 7.36 26.14
N VAL A 170 27.97 8.30 26.98
CA VAL A 170 26.68 8.99 26.81
C VAL A 170 26.73 10.01 25.66
N LEU A 171 27.63 10.98 25.71
CA LEU A 171 27.62 12.13 24.79
C LEU A 171 28.12 11.83 23.38
N LEU A 172 28.82 10.72 23.18
CA LEU A 172 29.21 10.28 21.83
C LEU A 172 28.15 9.38 21.21
N THR A 173 27.74 8.32 21.91
CA THR A 173 26.94 7.26 21.29
C THR A 173 25.51 7.72 20.98
N TRP A 174 24.88 8.49 21.88
CA TRP A 174 23.50 8.93 21.73
C TRP A 174 23.31 9.90 20.55
N PRO A 175 24.08 11.01 20.42
CA PRO A 175 23.94 11.90 19.27
C PRO A 175 24.29 11.24 17.94
N VAL A 176 25.29 10.34 17.92
CA VAL A 176 25.64 9.61 16.69
C VAL A 176 24.51 8.66 16.30
N ALA A 177 23.95 7.91 17.25
CA ALA A 177 22.80 7.04 16.99
C ALA A 177 21.56 7.84 16.52
N ALA A 178 21.27 8.98 17.16
CA ALA A 178 20.19 9.87 16.76
C ALA A 178 20.41 10.45 15.36
N GLY A 179 21.65 10.86 15.04
CA GLY A 179 22.04 11.36 13.72
C GLY A 179 21.89 10.31 12.63
N VAL A 180 22.29 9.06 12.89
CA VAL A 180 22.07 7.92 11.97
C VAL A 180 20.58 7.68 11.76
N GLN A 181 19.77 7.66 12.81
CA GLN A 181 18.32 7.49 12.68
C GLN A 181 17.69 8.63 11.87
N GLY A 182 18.10 9.88 12.12
CA GLY A 182 17.67 11.03 11.34
C GLY A 182 18.05 10.95 9.87
N LEU A 183 19.29 10.51 9.58
CA LEU A 183 19.75 10.28 8.21
C LEU A 183 18.95 9.18 7.50
N VAL A 184 18.70 8.05 8.17
CA VAL A 184 17.89 6.95 7.63
C VAL A 184 16.46 7.42 7.34
N ALA A 185 15.83 8.14 8.27
CA ALA A 185 14.49 8.70 8.07
C ALA A 185 14.46 9.71 6.90
N TRP A 186 15.50 10.55 6.79
CA TRP A 186 15.65 11.48 5.67
C TRP A 186 15.84 10.75 4.33
N LEU A 187 16.69 9.72 4.27
CA LEU A 187 16.87 8.90 3.08
C LEU A 187 15.59 8.17 2.69
N ALA A 188 14.87 7.60 3.66
CA ALA A 188 13.60 6.92 3.42
C ALA A 188 12.52 7.83 2.85
N THR A 189 12.57 9.14 3.15
CA THR A 189 11.58 10.12 2.68
C THR A 189 11.99 10.88 1.41
N LYS A 190 13.30 10.98 1.12
CA LYS A 190 13.83 11.79 0.00
C LYS A 190 14.49 10.99 -1.12
N SER A 191 15.03 9.81 -0.82
CA SER A 191 15.71 9.01 -1.85
C SER A 191 14.71 8.41 -2.84
N GLU A 192 15.10 8.33 -4.11
CA GLU A 192 14.26 7.73 -5.15
C GLU A 192 14.15 6.20 -5.01
N GLY A 193 14.96 5.54 -4.18
CA GLY A 193 14.96 4.09 -4.06
C GLY A 193 15.44 3.56 -2.71
N LEU A 194 14.76 2.50 -2.24
CA LEU A 194 15.06 1.81 -0.98
C LEU A 194 16.45 1.15 -0.94
N GLN A 195 17.10 0.99 -2.08
CA GLN A 195 18.48 0.54 -2.18
C GLN A 195 19.43 1.46 -1.39
N GLY A 196 19.26 2.79 -1.51
CA GLY A 196 20.11 3.75 -0.80
C GLY A 196 19.95 3.66 0.72
N VAL A 197 18.71 3.45 1.17
CA VAL A 197 18.39 3.22 2.60
C VAL A 197 19.04 1.93 3.09
N ALA A 198 18.94 0.84 2.33
CA ALA A 198 19.56 -0.43 2.69
C ALA A 198 21.09 -0.34 2.80
N ILE A 199 21.74 0.31 1.83
CA ILE A 199 23.20 0.55 1.86
C ILE A 199 23.57 1.37 3.10
N ALA A 200 22.85 2.46 3.37
CA ALA A 200 23.10 3.31 4.53
C ALA A 200 22.98 2.52 5.85
N LEU A 201 21.94 1.69 6.00
CA LEU A 201 21.76 0.85 7.17
C LEU A 201 22.86 -0.20 7.32
N LEU A 202 23.26 -0.86 6.23
CA LEU A 202 24.34 -1.85 6.23
C LEU A 202 25.71 -1.26 6.59
N ILE A 203 25.93 0.04 6.37
CA ILE A 203 27.15 0.76 6.77
C ILE A 203 27.02 1.28 8.20
N ALA A 204 25.88 1.88 8.54
CA ALA A 204 25.69 2.58 9.80
C ALA A 204 25.67 1.64 11.01
N TRP A 205 25.03 0.47 10.90
CA TRP A 205 24.96 -0.50 11.99
C TRP A 205 26.35 -1.00 12.44
N PRO A 206 27.22 -1.50 11.55
CA PRO A 206 28.59 -1.87 11.92
C PRO A 206 29.38 -0.71 12.56
N LEU A 207 29.24 0.51 12.05
CA LEU A 207 29.92 1.68 12.60
C LEU A 207 29.46 1.98 14.03
N LEU A 208 28.15 1.95 14.28
CA LEU A 208 27.58 2.13 15.61
C LEU A 208 28.06 1.06 16.58
N ILE A 209 28.14 -0.21 16.15
CA ILE A 209 28.66 -1.31 16.97
C ILE A 209 30.13 -1.07 17.34
N VAL A 210 30.97 -0.62 16.40
CA VAL A 210 32.38 -0.32 16.67
C VAL A 210 32.52 0.81 17.68
N ILE A 211 31.78 1.90 17.51
CA ILE A 211 31.78 3.05 18.43
C ILE A 211 31.32 2.61 19.83
N GLU A 212 30.25 1.83 19.90
CA GLU A 212 29.74 1.32 21.16
C GLU A 212 30.74 0.41 21.87
N VAL A 213 31.32 -0.57 21.16
CA VAL A 213 32.29 -1.50 21.75
C VAL A 213 33.49 -0.74 22.27
N TRP A 214 34.03 0.20 21.49
CA TRP A 214 35.13 1.06 21.94
C TRP A 214 34.76 1.84 23.21
N SER A 215 33.57 2.44 23.20
CA SER A 215 33.04 3.22 24.30
C SER A 215 32.85 2.40 25.58
N ALA A 216 32.17 1.26 25.47
CA ALA A 216 31.82 0.40 26.58
C ALA A 216 33.05 -0.30 27.19
N VAL A 217 33.98 -0.79 26.37
CA VAL A 217 35.21 -1.44 26.84
C VAL A 217 36.10 -0.44 27.57
N GLY A 218 36.31 0.75 27.02
CA GLY A 218 37.11 1.79 27.68
C GLY A 218 36.48 2.23 29.01
N THR A 219 35.16 2.38 29.04
CA THR A 219 34.41 2.70 30.27
C THR A 219 34.52 1.57 31.30
N TRP A 220 34.34 0.33 30.88
CA TRP A 220 34.49 -0.85 31.75
C TRP A 220 35.88 -0.92 32.39
N ARG A 221 36.93 -0.65 31.60
CA ARG A 221 38.32 -0.63 32.08
C ARG A 221 38.59 0.53 33.04
N SER A 222 38.06 1.72 32.76
CA SER A 222 38.19 2.90 33.64
C SER A 222 37.60 2.69 35.05
N VAL A 223 36.62 1.78 35.20
CA VAL A 223 36.07 1.42 36.52
C VAL A 223 37.13 0.82 37.43
N ARG A 224 38.09 0.04 36.90
CA ARG A 224 39.16 -0.56 37.71
C ARG A 224 40.06 0.53 38.29
N GLY A 225 40.59 1.40 37.43
CA GLY A 225 41.41 2.54 37.86
C GLY A 225 40.68 3.47 38.83
N TYR A 226 39.36 3.64 38.69
CA TYR A 226 38.55 4.42 39.64
C TYR A 226 38.48 3.77 41.03
N VAL A 227 38.29 2.45 41.13
CA VAL A 227 38.27 1.74 42.42
C VAL A 227 39.66 1.73 43.05
N ASP A 228 40.71 1.48 42.26
CA ASP A 228 42.10 1.45 42.73
C ASP A 228 42.54 2.81 43.29
N ALA A 229 41.98 3.90 42.77
CA ALA A 229 42.19 5.26 43.28
C ALA A 229 41.33 5.62 44.52
N GLY A 230 40.65 4.64 45.14
CA GLY A 230 39.81 4.85 46.33
C GLY A 230 38.38 5.30 46.04
N GLY A 231 37.88 5.08 44.81
CA GLY A 231 36.52 5.42 44.39
C GLY A 231 35.41 4.58 45.03
N SER A 232 34.17 5.05 44.94
CA SER A 232 32.99 4.39 45.52
C SER A 232 32.59 3.12 44.76
N TYR A 233 32.49 2.00 45.47
CA TYR A 233 31.99 0.73 44.92
C TYR A 233 30.55 0.83 44.39
N LEU A 234 29.70 1.67 44.99
CA LEU A 234 28.33 1.88 44.52
C LEU A 234 28.32 2.49 43.12
N ILE A 235 29.13 3.54 42.89
CA ILE A 235 29.23 4.21 41.60
C ILE A 235 29.80 3.26 40.55
N SER A 236 30.81 2.46 40.92
CA SER A 236 31.34 1.40 40.05
C SER A 236 30.30 0.34 39.68
N GLY A 237 29.48 -0.09 40.64
CA GLY A 237 28.39 -1.04 40.41
C GLY A 237 27.34 -0.49 39.46
N LEU A 238 26.89 0.75 39.69
CA LEU A 238 25.91 1.43 38.82
C LEU A 238 26.44 1.61 37.39
N ALA A 239 27.71 2.03 37.22
CA ALA A 239 28.32 2.15 35.90
C ALA A 239 28.36 0.80 35.16
N ARG A 240 28.76 -0.29 35.85
CA ARG A 240 28.78 -1.64 35.27
C ARG A 240 27.38 -2.16 34.92
N LEU A 241 26.39 -1.91 35.77
CA LEU A 241 24.99 -2.28 35.51
C LEU A 241 24.44 -1.52 34.30
N SER A 242 24.75 -0.22 34.17
CA SER A 242 24.38 0.57 32.99
C SER A 242 25.01 -0.01 31.72
N LEU A 243 26.30 -0.33 31.74
CA LEU A 243 27.00 -0.93 30.59
C LEU A 243 26.43 -2.31 30.23
N LEU A 244 26.06 -3.12 31.23
CA LEU A 244 25.38 -4.40 31.00
C LEU A 244 24.00 -4.19 30.37
N GLY A 245 23.25 -3.20 30.82
CA GLY A 245 21.97 -2.80 30.22
C GLY A 245 22.11 -2.41 28.76
N SER A 246 23.06 -1.53 28.42
CA SER A 246 23.36 -1.15 27.03
C SER A 246 23.77 -2.35 26.19
N PHE A 247 24.63 -3.23 26.71
CA PHE A 247 25.02 -4.46 26.03
C PHE A 247 23.82 -5.37 25.73
N LEU A 248 22.95 -5.60 26.71
CA LEU A 248 21.75 -6.43 26.54
C LEU A 248 20.78 -5.82 25.54
N GLN A 249 20.58 -4.50 25.57
CA GLN A 249 19.75 -3.78 24.59
C GLN A 249 20.29 -3.97 23.17
N ILE A 250 21.60 -3.84 22.97
CA ILE A 250 22.22 -3.99 21.64
C ILE A 250 22.19 -5.44 21.18
N ALA A 251 22.49 -6.39 22.07
CA ALA A 251 22.37 -7.82 21.76
C ALA A 251 20.94 -8.18 21.34
N PHE A 252 19.94 -7.66 22.05
CA PHE A 252 18.53 -7.81 21.70
C PHE A 252 18.20 -7.18 20.34
N SER A 253 18.67 -5.96 20.08
CA SER A 253 18.46 -5.24 18.82
C SER A 253 19.12 -5.94 17.62
N LEU A 254 20.31 -6.53 17.83
CA LEU A 254 21.00 -7.32 16.82
C LEU A 254 20.25 -8.63 16.54
N ALA A 255 19.88 -9.37 17.60
CA ALA A 255 19.24 -10.67 17.47
C ALA A 255 17.86 -10.60 16.81
N LEU A 256 17.03 -9.62 17.18
CA LEU A 256 15.66 -9.51 16.69
C LEU A 256 15.48 -8.51 15.53
N GLY A 257 16.41 -7.57 15.35
CA GLY A 257 16.35 -6.57 14.29
C GLY A 257 17.36 -6.90 13.18
N VAL A 258 18.61 -6.47 13.37
CA VAL A 258 19.62 -6.44 12.30
C VAL A 258 19.85 -7.80 11.68
N PHE A 259 20.07 -8.87 12.46
CA PHE A 259 20.35 -10.20 11.90
C PHE A 259 19.13 -10.81 11.20
N SER A 260 17.92 -10.55 11.72
CA SER A 260 16.68 -11.02 11.11
C SER A 260 16.43 -10.35 9.76
N GLU A 261 16.68 -9.05 9.64
CA GLU A 261 16.44 -8.28 8.41
C GLU A 261 17.63 -8.28 7.43
N PHE A 262 18.81 -8.72 7.87
CA PHE A 262 20.04 -8.68 7.08
C PHE A 262 19.91 -9.29 5.68
N PRO A 263 19.32 -10.49 5.47
CA PRO A 263 19.20 -11.08 4.14
C PRO A 263 18.41 -10.19 3.17
N GLU A 264 17.38 -9.52 3.66
CA GLU A 264 16.47 -8.67 2.89
C GLU A 264 17.14 -7.33 2.55
N LEU A 265 17.78 -6.69 3.54
CA LEU A 265 18.59 -5.50 3.33
C LEU A 265 19.73 -5.76 2.34
N TRP A 266 20.39 -6.91 2.43
CA TRP A 266 21.47 -7.30 1.52
C TRP A 266 21.00 -7.50 0.08
N LYS A 267 19.82 -8.09 -0.13
CA LYS A 267 19.20 -8.17 -1.46
C LYS A 267 18.91 -6.78 -1.99
N LEU A 268 18.28 -5.93 -1.19
CA LEU A 268 17.87 -4.59 -1.58
C LEU A 268 19.06 -3.68 -1.93
N ALA A 269 20.16 -3.79 -1.17
CA ALA A 269 21.41 -3.07 -1.44
C ALA A 269 22.04 -3.46 -2.80
N ARG A 270 21.83 -4.69 -3.25
CA ARG A 270 22.22 -5.17 -4.59
C ARG A 270 21.20 -4.85 -5.69
N GLY A 271 20.16 -4.08 -5.38
CA GLY A 271 19.08 -3.74 -6.31
C GLY A 271 18.06 -4.86 -6.52
N ILE A 272 18.08 -5.92 -5.70
CA ILE A 272 17.12 -7.02 -5.77
C ILE A 272 16.02 -6.75 -4.75
N ASP A 273 14.80 -6.49 -5.21
CA ASP A 273 13.67 -6.33 -4.31
C ASP A 273 13.16 -7.70 -3.82
N PRO A 274 13.15 -7.99 -2.51
CA PRO A 274 12.74 -9.30 -2.03
C PRO A 274 11.29 -9.67 -2.28
N ILE A 275 10.39 -8.68 -2.43
CA ILE A 275 8.98 -8.96 -2.78
C ILE A 275 8.82 -9.31 -4.26
N GLY A 276 9.87 -9.18 -5.07
CA GLY A 276 9.83 -9.31 -6.52
C GLY A 276 9.48 -8.01 -7.24
N ASN A 277 9.38 -8.08 -8.57
CA ASN A 277 9.07 -6.96 -9.43
C ASN A 277 7.95 -7.31 -10.41
N VAL A 278 7.26 -6.27 -10.91
CA VAL A 278 6.17 -6.49 -11.86
C VAL A 278 6.75 -6.89 -13.21
N ARG A 279 6.13 -7.89 -13.83
CA ARG A 279 6.40 -8.26 -15.21
C ARG A 279 5.54 -7.37 -16.11
N LEU A 280 6.24 -6.59 -16.93
CA LEU A 280 5.65 -5.70 -17.92
C LEU A 280 5.95 -6.25 -19.31
N SER A 281 4.91 -6.48 -20.11
CA SER A 281 5.04 -6.88 -21.51
C SER A 281 4.03 -6.11 -22.36
N VAL A 282 4.41 -5.82 -23.60
CA VAL A 282 3.51 -5.17 -24.56
C VAL A 282 2.99 -6.24 -25.52
N SER A 283 1.70 -6.20 -25.82
CA SER A 283 1.07 -7.08 -26.80
C SER A 283 1.70 -6.91 -28.19
N ALA A 284 1.57 -7.93 -29.04
CA ALA A 284 2.13 -7.93 -30.39
C ALA A 284 1.63 -6.76 -31.27
N ASP A 285 0.43 -6.24 -30.98
CA ASP A 285 -0.16 -5.07 -31.66
C ASP A 285 0.33 -3.71 -31.12
N GLY A 286 1.12 -3.70 -30.04
CA GLY A 286 1.64 -2.48 -29.42
C GLY A 286 0.62 -1.66 -28.61
N ARG A 287 -0.63 -2.13 -28.47
CA ARG A 287 -1.75 -1.35 -27.90
C ARG A 287 -2.06 -1.63 -26.44
N THR A 288 -1.73 -2.83 -25.98
CA THR A 288 -2.02 -3.29 -24.62
C THR A 288 -0.72 -3.60 -23.88
N MET A 289 -0.62 -3.16 -22.64
CA MET A 289 0.48 -3.51 -21.76
C MET A 289 -0.04 -4.42 -20.66
N GLN A 290 0.56 -5.59 -20.48
CA GLN A 290 0.29 -6.48 -19.37
C GLN A 290 1.12 -6.07 -18.16
N PHE A 291 0.48 -6.04 -17.00
CA PHE A 291 1.03 -5.70 -15.70
C PHE A 291 0.74 -6.86 -14.74
N ASN A 292 1.73 -7.72 -14.51
CA ASN A 292 1.54 -8.95 -13.75
C ASN A 292 2.61 -9.15 -12.66
N GLY A 293 2.17 -9.38 -11.42
CA GLY A 293 3.05 -9.68 -10.30
C GLY A 293 3.20 -8.52 -9.31
N PRO A 294 4.07 -8.67 -8.30
CA PRO A 294 4.21 -7.72 -7.19
C PRO A 294 4.86 -6.40 -7.65
N ILE A 295 4.46 -5.29 -7.04
CA ILE A 295 5.00 -3.95 -7.32
C ILE A 295 6.23 -3.72 -6.45
N GLY A 296 7.42 -3.88 -7.02
CA GLY A 296 8.70 -3.69 -6.35
C GLY A 296 9.40 -2.37 -6.71
N ALA A 297 10.57 -2.18 -6.11
CA ALA A 297 11.41 -1.00 -6.25
C ALA A 297 11.86 -0.80 -7.71
N GLY A 298 11.76 0.45 -8.17
CA GLY A 298 12.11 0.83 -9.54
C GLY A 298 11.10 0.42 -10.61
N ASP A 299 9.97 -0.21 -10.25
CA ASP A 299 8.95 -0.58 -11.23
C ASP A 299 8.26 0.64 -11.84
N ALA A 300 8.12 1.76 -11.11
CA ALA A 300 7.57 2.98 -11.69
C ALA A 300 8.46 3.52 -12.83
N HIS A 301 9.78 3.47 -12.66
CA HIS A 301 10.73 3.87 -13.70
C HIS A 301 10.71 2.91 -14.90
N ARG A 302 10.62 1.59 -14.67
CA ARG A 302 10.45 0.59 -15.74
C ARG A 302 9.16 0.81 -16.53
N LEU A 303 8.05 1.05 -15.84
CA LEU A 303 6.77 1.36 -16.47
C LEU A 303 6.85 2.63 -17.32
N GLY A 304 7.43 3.71 -16.77
CA GLY A 304 7.63 4.97 -17.50
C GLY A 304 8.47 4.78 -18.77
N THR A 305 9.58 4.06 -18.68
CA THR A 305 10.45 3.74 -19.82
C THR A 305 9.71 2.95 -20.91
N LEU A 306 8.95 1.92 -20.53
CA LEU A 306 8.19 1.11 -21.48
C LEU A 306 7.02 1.87 -22.13
N LEU A 307 6.31 2.71 -21.36
CA LEU A 307 5.24 3.57 -21.90
C LEU A 307 5.77 4.64 -22.86
N ALA A 308 6.98 5.15 -22.60
CA ALA A 308 7.67 6.08 -23.50
C ALA A 308 8.12 5.38 -24.80
N ALA A 309 8.63 4.16 -24.70
CA ALA A 309 9.03 3.35 -25.86
C ALA A 309 7.84 2.83 -26.68
N SER A 310 6.63 2.78 -26.09
CA SER A 310 5.43 2.18 -26.69
C SER A 310 4.29 3.20 -26.82
N PRO A 311 4.39 4.19 -27.74
CA PRO A 311 3.45 5.31 -27.79
C PRO A 311 2.02 4.92 -28.22
N ALA A 312 1.83 3.71 -28.76
CA ALA A 312 0.54 3.19 -29.17
C ALA A 312 -0.27 2.58 -28.02
N VAL A 313 0.33 2.35 -26.85
CA VAL A 313 -0.37 1.74 -25.70
C VAL A 313 -1.51 2.63 -25.24
N ARG A 314 -2.71 2.06 -25.19
CA ARG A 314 -3.95 2.70 -24.71
C ARG A 314 -4.54 2.03 -23.48
N LEU A 315 -4.14 0.78 -23.20
CA LEU A 315 -4.72 -0.03 -22.15
C LEU A 315 -3.65 -0.74 -21.33
N LEU A 316 -3.79 -0.67 -20.01
CA LEU A 316 -2.99 -1.42 -19.05
C LEU A 316 -3.84 -2.54 -18.45
N GLU A 317 -3.49 -3.80 -18.72
CA GLU A 317 -4.13 -4.97 -18.10
C GLU A 317 -3.42 -5.33 -16.80
N VAL A 318 -4.10 -5.21 -15.68
CA VAL A 318 -3.53 -5.37 -14.34
C VAL A 318 -3.99 -6.65 -13.66
N ALA A 319 -3.03 -7.39 -13.10
CA ALA A 319 -3.24 -8.50 -12.18
C ALA A 319 -2.06 -8.55 -11.20
N SER A 320 -2.26 -8.05 -9.98
CA SER A 320 -1.17 -7.85 -9.03
C SER A 320 -1.67 -7.96 -7.58
N PRO A 321 -0.92 -8.65 -6.70
CA PRO A 321 -1.18 -8.66 -5.26
C PRO A 321 -0.84 -7.31 -4.58
N GLY A 322 -0.36 -6.32 -5.34
CA GLY A 322 0.16 -5.06 -4.84
C GLY A 322 1.64 -5.13 -4.50
N GLY A 323 2.09 -4.32 -3.55
CA GLY A 323 3.51 -4.18 -3.21
C GLY A 323 3.81 -2.82 -2.60
N ARG A 324 4.89 -2.18 -3.05
CA ARG A 324 5.35 -0.90 -2.52
C ARG A 324 4.40 0.23 -2.91
N VAL A 325 3.74 0.82 -1.92
CA VAL A 325 2.78 1.92 -2.11
C VAL A 325 3.42 3.11 -2.83
N THR A 326 4.60 3.55 -2.40
CA THR A 326 5.30 4.70 -3.03
C THR A 326 5.63 4.46 -4.51
N GLU A 327 5.92 3.22 -4.92
CA GLU A 327 6.12 2.88 -6.33
C GLU A 327 4.80 2.96 -7.10
N ALA A 328 3.71 2.44 -6.53
CA ALA A 328 2.38 2.55 -7.13
C ALA A 328 1.91 4.01 -7.24
N GLU A 329 2.18 4.87 -6.25
CA GLU A 329 1.87 6.30 -6.31
C GLU A 329 2.60 7.02 -7.46
N ARG A 330 3.87 6.68 -7.69
CA ARG A 330 4.61 7.19 -8.86
C ARG A 330 4.03 6.67 -10.18
N MET A 331 3.58 5.42 -10.22
CA MET A 331 2.87 4.87 -11.39
C MET A 331 1.56 5.60 -11.67
N VAL A 332 0.81 6.02 -10.63
CA VAL A 332 -0.43 6.79 -10.79
C VAL A 332 -0.20 8.06 -11.60
N GLU A 333 0.86 8.81 -11.29
CA GLU A 333 1.21 10.04 -12.00
C GLU A 333 1.50 9.77 -13.48
N LEU A 334 2.31 8.73 -13.78
CA LEU A 334 2.65 8.33 -15.14
C LEU A 334 1.41 7.90 -15.95
N ILE A 335 0.54 7.09 -15.35
CA ILE A 335 -0.68 6.57 -16.00
C ILE A 335 -1.65 7.73 -16.31
N ARG A 336 -1.85 8.64 -15.35
CA ARG A 336 -2.72 9.80 -15.52
C ARG A 336 -2.21 10.77 -16.59
N GLN A 337 -0.91 11.07 -16.57
CA GLN A 337 -0.28 11.93 -17.59
C GLN A 337 -0.42 11.33 -18.99
N ARG A 338 -0.32 10.01 -19.11
CA ARG A 338 -0.43 9.32 -20.40
C ARG A 338 -1.87 9.17 -20.88
N GLY A 339 -2.84 9.16 -19.97
CA GLY A 339 -4.25 8.93 -20.27
C GLY A 339 -4.54 7.52 -20.78
N VAL A 340 -3.87 6.50 -20.21
CA VAL A 340 -4.17 5.10 -20.53
C VAL A 340 -5.34 4.58 -19.70
N GLY A 341 -6.15 3.71 -20.30
CA GLY A 341 -7.18 2.95 -19.58
C GLY A 341 -6.56 1.82 -18.76
N THR A 342 -7.30 1.31 -17.79
CA THR A 342 -6.92 0.19 -16.94
C THR A 342 -7.99 -0.90 -16.98
N ARG A 343 -7.55 -2.16 -17.04
CA ARG A 343 -8.43 -3.33 -17.04
C ARG A 343 -7.90 -4.37 -16.08
N ALA A 344 -8.65 -4.68 -15.04
CA ALA A 344 -8.30 -5.75 -14.12
C ALA A 344 -8.72 -7.09 -14.74
N ILE A 345 -7.74 -7.93 -15.07
CA ILE A 345 -7.95 -9.27 -15.67
C ILE A 345 -7.88 -10.41 -14.63
N GLY A 346 -7.61 -10.06 -13.38
CA GLY A 346 -7.56 -10.94 -12.22
C GLY A 346 -7.59 -10.09 -10.95
N ASN A 347 -7.07 -10.62 -9.84
CA ASN A 347 -7.02 -9.86 -8.60
C ASN A 347 -6.07 -8.66 -8.73
N CYS A 348 -6.55 -7.49 -8.33
CA CYS A 348 -5.77 -6.27 -8.19
C CYS A 348 -5.93 -5.74 -6.77
N GLU A 349 -4.94 -6.04 -5.93
CA GLU A 349 -5.02 -5.92 -4.47
C GLU A 349 -4.01 -4.90 -3.93
N SER A 350 -4.30 -4.35 -2.76
CA SER A 350 -3.41 -3.44 -2.05
C SER A 350 -2.99 -2.26 -2.94
N ALA A 351 -1.68 -1.99 -3.05
CA ALA A 351 -1.12 -0.95 -3.92
C ALA A 351 -1.51 -1.06 -5.41
N CYS A 352 -1.92 -2.24 -5.92
CA CYS A 352 -2.42 -2.37 -7.28
C CYS A 352 -3.69 -1.54 -7.51
N THR A 353 -4.54 -1.40 -6.51
CA THR A 353 -5.78 -0.62 -6.63
C THR A 353 -5.51 0.85 -7.00
N LEU A 354 -4.39 1.41 -6.53
CA LEU A 354 -3.92 2.74 -6.94
C LEU A 354 -3.65 2.79 -8.45
N VAL A 355 -2.88 1.81 -8.95
CA VAL A 355 -2.54 1.68 -10.38
C VAL A 355 -3.81 1.53 -11.22
N PHE A 356 -4.74 0.69 -10.80
CA PHE A 356 -6.02 0.50 -11.48
C PHE A 356 -6.85 1.78 -11.51
N LEU A 357 -7.02 2.46 -10.37
CA LEU A 357 -7.81 3.69 -10.27
C LEU A 357 -7.15 4.88 -10.99
N ALA A 358 -5.87 4.81 -11.34
CA ALA A 358 -5.22 5.84 -12.13
C ALA A 358 -5.73 5.92 -13.58
N GLY A 359 -6.30 4.82 -14.12
CA GLY A 359 -6.77 4.77 -15.50
C GLY A 359 -7.95 5.69 -15.79
N ASN A 360 -8.01 6.21 -17.02
CA ASN A 360 -9.10 7.10 -17.47
C ASN A 360 -10.40 6.36 -17.81
N LYS A 361 -10.29 5.10 -18.22
CA LYS A 361 -11.38 4.14 -18.41
C LYS A 361 -11.01 2.88 -17.65
N ARG A 362 -11.87 2.46 -16.73
CA ARG A 362 -11.57 1.40 -15.75
C ARG A 362 -12.52 0.24 -15.97
N GLN A 363 -12.00 -0.93 -16.30
CA GLN A 363 -12.82 -2.12 -16.58
C GLN A 363 -12.45 -3.26 -15.63
N LEU A 364 -13.46 -3.89 -15.04
CA LEU A 364 -13.28 -5.09 -14.22
C LEU A 364 -13.74 -6.29 -15.04
N MET A 365 -12.83 -7.20 -15.38
CA MET A 365 -13.18 -8.39 -16.15
C MET A 365 -13.94 -9.41 -15.30
N PRO A 366 -14.72 -10.30 -15.92
CA PRO A 366 -15.35 -11.41 -15.21
C PRO A 366 -14.34 -12.20 -14.35
N GLY A 367 -14.65 -12.36 -13.05
CA GLY A 367 -13.79 -13.04 -12.08
C GLY A 367 -12.66 -12.21 -11.49
N ALA A 368 -12.41 -10.99 -11.96
CA ALA A 368 -11.46 -10.06 -11.37
C ALA A 368 -12.05 -9.38 -10.12
N GLN A 369 -11.18 -9.03 -9.16
CA GLN A 369 -11.57 -8.35 -7.92
C GLN A 369 -10.59 -7.23 -7.57
N LEU A 370 -11.10 -6.18 -6.93
CA LEU A 370 -10.28 -5.10 -6.35
C LEU A 370 -10.21 -5.30 -4.83
N GLY A 371 -9.00 -5.40 -4.29
CA GLY A 371 -8.79 -5.65 -2.86
C GLY A 371 -8.18 -4.44 -2.14
N PHE A 372 -8.85 -3.94 -1.11
CA PHE A 372 -8.44 -2.77 -0.34
C PHE A 372 -8.11 -3.13 1.11
N HIS A 373 -7.05 -2.51 1.66
CA HIS A 373 -6.72 -2.55 3.08
C HIS A 373 -5.77 -1.39 3.44
N ARG A 374 -5.55 -1.16 4.74
CA ARG A 374 -4.60 -0.15 5.24
C ARG A 374 -3.16 -0.46 4.87
N ALA A 375 -2.32 0.56 4.63
CA ALA A 375 -0.89 0.36 4.44
C ALA A 375 -0.21 -0.17 5.72
N SER A 376 0.90 -0.89 5.53
CA SER A 376 1.80 -1.35 6.58
C SER A 376 3.21 -0.87 6.25
N SER A 377 3.88 -0.25 7.22
CA SER A 377 5.30 0.13 7.10
C SER A 377 6.24 -1.07 7.22
N GLY A 378 5.73 -2.24 7.63
CA GLY A 378 6.54 -3.41 7.97
C GLY A 378 7.32 -3.26 9.28
N THR A 379 7.18 -2.11 9.97
CA THR A 379 7.83 -1.85 11.26
C THR A 379 6.90 -2.14 12.42
N PHE A 380 7.46 -2.39 13.61
CA PHE A 380 6.68 -2.52 14.84
C PHE A 380 6.22 -1.18 15.44
N ASN A 381 6.54 -0.05 14.78
CA ASN A 381 6.25 1.28 15.32
C ASN A 381 4.94 1.85 14.70
N PRO A 382 3.87 2.01 15.50
CA PRO A 382 2.58 2.44 15.01
C PRO A 382 2.58 3.86 14.41
N ALA A 383 3.54 4.72 14.78
CA ALA A 383 3.64 6.06 14.22
C ALA A 383 3.97 6.06 12.72
N PHE A 384 4.81 5.13 12.26
CA PHE A 384 5.15 5.02 10.83
C PHE A 384 3.98 4.47 10.02
N ASP A 385 3.22 3.53 10.58
CA ASP A 385 1.98 3.04 9.96
C ASP A 385 0.96 4.16 9.82
N GLU A 386 0.81 5.02 10.83
CA GLU A 386 -0.11 6.15 10.78
C GLU A 386 0.28 7.14 9.68
N ILE A 387 1.57 7.51 9.58
CA ILE A 387 2.06 8.41 8.52
C ILE A 387 1.81 7.81 7.14
N ALA A 388 2.11 6.52 6.94
CA ALA A 388 1.89 5.84 5.66
C ALA A 388 0.40 5.80 5.27
N ASN A 389 -0.49 5.60 6.26
CA ASN A 389 -1.93 5.57 6.02
C ASN A 389 -2.53 6.96 5.77
N GLN A 390 -1.99 8.00 6.39
CA GLN A 390 -2.36 9.38 6.07
C GLN A 390 -1.99 9.74 4.63
N GLU A 391 -0.82 9.32 4.16
CA GLU A 391 -0.43 9.54 2.76
C GLU A 391 -1.28 8.73 1.78
N LEU A 392 -1.53 7.45 2.08
CA LEU A 392 -2.45 6.62 1.30
C LEU A 392 -3.84 7.27 1.18
N ALA A 393 -4.38 7.79 2.29
CA ALA A 393 -5.65 8.50 2.30
C ALA A 393 -5.62 9.76 1.42
N ARG A 394 -4.55 10.56 1.50
CA ARG A 394 -4.37 11.74 0.62
C ARG A 394 -4.34 11.35 -0.85
N THR A 395 -3.63 10.27 -1.19
CA THR A 395 -3.59 9.77 -2.57
C THR A 395 -4.99 9.33 -3.03
N TYR A 396 -5.73 8.55 -2.25
CA TYR A 396 -7.09 8.16 -2.62
C TYR A 396 -8.05 9.36 -2.76
N ARG A 397 -7.96 10.37 -1.89
CA ARG A 397 -8.76 11.60 -2.02
C ARG A 397 -8.42 12.37 -3.30
N ARG A 398 -7.13 12.48 -3.66
CA ARG A 398 -6.70 13.04 -4.97
C ARG A 398 -7.15 12.22 -6.17
N MET A 399 -7.56 10.97 -5.94
CA MET A 399 -8.14 10.11 -6.95
C MET A 399 -9.68 10.07 -6.92
N GLU A 400 -10.29 10.93 -6.10
CA GLU A 400 -11.75 11.05 -5.96
C GLU A 400 -12.40 9.74 -5.51
N LEU A 401 -11.68 8.92 -4.75
CA LEU A 401 -12.28 7.77 -4.11
C LEU A 401 -13.26 8.26 -3.02
N PRO A 402 -14.48 7.70 -2.93
CA PRO A 402 -15.44 8.06 -1.90
C PRO A 402 -14.87 7.94 -0.48
N GLU A 403 -15.24 8.86 0.41
CA GLU A 403 -14.65 8.90 1.77
C GLU A 403 -15.01 7.65 2.59
N ASP A 404 -16.19 7.07 2.40
CA ASP A 404 -16.60 5.80 3.00
C ASP A 404 -15.72 4.62 2.53
N PHE A 405 -15.32 4.60 1.26
CA PHE A 405 -14.34 3.64 0.75
C PHE A 405 -12.96 3.83 1.40
N ILE A 406 -12.52 5.08 1.59
CA ILE A 406 -11.25 5.40 2.24
C ILE A 406 -11.28 4.95 3.70
N GLU A 407 -12.30 5.33 4.46
CA GLU A 407 -12.49 4.93 5.86
C GLU A 407 -12.55 3.40 6.00
N LYS A 408 -13.28 2.72 5.10
CA LYS A 408 -13.34 1.26 5.09
C LYS A 408 -12.00 0.61 4.77
N THR A 409 -11.24 1.20 3.85
CA THR A 409 -9.87 0.76 3.52
C THR A 409 -8.95 0.89 4.73
N LEU A 410 -8.92 2.05 5.38
CA LEU A 410 -8.04 2.34 6.53
C LEU A 410 -8.42 1.53 7.80
N SER A 411 -9.70 1.21 7.98
CA SER A 411 -10.17 0.35 9.07
C SER A 411 -9.96 -1.14 8.80
N THR A 412 -9.70 -1.54 7.56
CA THR A 412 -9.41 -2.93 7.21
C THR A 412 -7.95 -3.28 7.56
N PRO A 413 -7.69 -4.24 8.47
CA PRO A 413 -6.32 -4.58 8.89
C PRO A 413 -5.45 -5.07 7.74
N SER A 414 -4.14 -4.80 7.77
CA SER A 414 -3.19 -5.16 6.70
C SER A 414 -3.05 -6.65 6.40
N ARG A 415 -3.51 -7.51 7.33
CA ARG A 415 -3.54 -8.98 7.20
C ARG A 415 -4.85 -9.53 6.61
N ARG A 416 -5.80 -8.66 6.26
CA ARG A 416 -7.07 -9.02 5.62
C ARG A 416 -7.30 -8.13 4.42
N MET A 417 -8.26 -8.49 3.59
CA MET A 417 -8.63 -7.75 2.41
C MET A 417 -10.13 -7.46 2.43
N TRP A 418 -10.51 -6.26 2.02
CA TRP A 418 -11.89 -5.90 1.72
C TRP A 418 -12.07 -5.87 0.19
N TYR A 419 -13.04 -6.64 -0.30
CA TYR A 419 -13.43 -6.68 -1.70
C TYR A 419 -14.83 -6.08 -1.86
N PRO A 420 -14.98 -4.83 -2.33
CA PRO A 420 -16.29 -4.25 -2.65
C PRO A 420 -16.99 -5.03 -3.76
N ALA A 421 -18.31 -5.05 -3.72
CA ALA A 421 -19.12 -5.66 -4.77
C ALA A 421 -19.00 -4.84 -6.08
N ALA A 422 -19.13 -5.50 -7.23
CA ALA A 422 -19.01 -4.83 -8.53
C ALA A 422 -20.09 -3.74 -8.70
N GLU A 423 -21.29 -3.96 -8.15
CA GLU A 423 -22.40 -3.01 -8.16
C GLU A 423 -22.05 -1.72 -7.40
N ASP A 424 -21.35 -1.82 -6.27
CA ASP A 424 -20.90 -0.67 -5.51
C ASP A 424 -19.83 0.11 -6.29
N LEU A 425 -18.87 -0.60 -6.91
CA LEU A 425 -17.86 0.01 -7.77
C LEU A 425 -18.48 0.79 -8.94
N VAL A 426 -19.52 0.24 -9.57
CA VAL A 426 -20.26 0.92 -10.65
C VAL A 426 -21.03 2.12 -10.12
N ARG A 427 -21.72 1.98 -8.98
CA ARG A 427 -22.51 3.05 -8.35
C ARG A 427 -21.66 4.29 -8.06
N HIS A 428 -20.41 4.09 -7.67
CA HIS A 428 -19.44 5.16 -7.39
C HIS A 428 -18.57 5.54 -8.60
N SER A 429 -18.90 5.07 -9.81
CA SER A 429 -18.14 5.33 -11.05
C SER A 429 -16.66 4.94 -10.97
N LEU A 430 -16.32 3.96 -10.14
CA LEU A 430 -14.95 3.44 -10.00
C LEU A 430 -14.59 2.47 -11.12
N ILE A 431 -15.59 1.83 -11.72
CA ILE A 431 -15.48 1.01 -12.92
C ILE A 431 -16.61 1.36 -13.90
N LEU A 432 -16.39 1.09 -15.18
CA LEU A 432 -17.44 1.14 -16.19
C LEU A 432 -18.51 0.08 -15.90
N PRO A 433 -19.80 0.41 -16.10
CA PRO A 433 -20.86 -0.58 -15.98
C PRO A 433 -20.62 -1.72 -16.98
N PRO A 434 -20.69 -2.99 -16.56
CA PRO A 434 -20.58 -4.11 -17.49
C PRO A 434 -21.78 -4.10 -18.46
N PRO A 435 -21.59 -4.58 -19.70
CA PRO A 435 -22.68 -4.67 -20.66
C PRO A 435 -23.78 -5.62 -20.14
N ARG A 436 -25.03 -5.15 -20.20
CA ARG A 436 -26.22 -5.91 -19.73
C ARG A 436 -26.79 -6.83 -20.81
N THR A 437 -26.46 -6.58 -22.07
CA THR A 437 -26.88 -7.38 -23.23
C THR A 437 -25.68 -8.14 -23.80
N LEU A 438 -25.92 -8.90 -24.88
CA LEU A 438 -24.83 -9.51 -25.65
C LEU A 438 -24.04 -8.51 -26.49
N ASP A 439 -24.49 -7.25 -26.55
CA ASP A 439 -23.78 -6.24 -27.31
C ASP A 439 -22.50 -5.83 -26.56
N VAL A 440 -21.43 -5.65 -27.33
CA VAL A 440 -20.16 -5.15 -26.81
C VAL A 440 -19.73 -3.89 -27.55
N ALA A 441 -19.03 -2.99 -26.86
CA ALA A 441 -18.47 -1.81 -27.50
C ALA A 441 -17.46 -2.24 -28.58
N LEU A 442 -17.64 -1.76 -29.81
CA LEU A 442 -16.70 -2.03 -30.89
C LEU A 442 -15.36 -1.33 -30.59
N PRO A 443 -14.21 -1.95 -30.93
CA PRO A 443 -12.89 -1.38 -30.65
C PRO A 443 -12.66 0.05 -31.20
N GLU A 444 -11.92 0.87 -30.46
CA GLU A 444 -11.53 2.21 -30.92
C GLU A 444 -10.49 2.13 -32.06
N GLY A 445 -10.79 2.79 -33.17
CA GLY A 445 -9.95 2.77 -34.38
C GLY A 445 -10.75 2.74 -35.68
N ASP A 446 -12.02 2.31 -35.61
CA ASP A 446 -12.88 2.05 -36.76
C ASP A 446 -13.40 3.34 -37.47
N LYS A 447 -12.47 4.12 -38.02
CA LYS A 447 -12.75 5.02 -39.14
C LYS A 447 -12.72 4.18 -40.44
N PRO A 448 -13.52 4.52 -41.46
CA PRO A 448 -13.44 3.84 -42.76
C PRO A 448 -12.00 3.76 -43.26
N GLY A 449 -11.45 2.54 -43.41
CA GLY A 449 -10.09 2.29 -43.88
C GLY A 449 -9.03 1.96 -42.82
N GLN A 450 -9.33 2.00 -41.51
CA GLN A 450 -8.41 1.58 -40.44
C GLN A 450 -9.11 0.68 -39.41
N TYR A 451 -9.37 -0.59 -39.75
CA TYR A 451 -10.06 -1.50 -38.82
C TYR A 451 -9.16 -1.98 -37.69
N ALA A 452 -9.74 -2.13 -36.50
CA ALA A 452 -9.06 -2.76 -35.39
C ALA A 452 -8.67 -4.23 -35.72
N PRO A 453 -7.54 -4.72 -35.20
CA PRO A 453 -7.14 -6.12 -35.33
C PRO A 453 -8.16 -7.07 -34.66
N LEU A 454 -8.21 -8.33 -35.11
CA LEU A 454 -9.14 -9.34 -34.57
C LEU A 454 -9.06 -9.49 -33.05
N VAL A 455 -7.85 -9.37 -32.48
CA VAL A 455 -7.63 -9.46 -31.04
C VAL A 455 -8.42 -8.41 -30.25
N ASP A 456 -8.67 -7.23 -30.80
CA ASP A 456 -9.44 -6.19 -30.14
C ASP A 456 -10.93 -6.57 -30.04
N TYR A 457 -11.47 -7.25 -31.07
CA TYR A 457 -12.83 -7.80 -31.05
C TYR A 457 -12.97 -8.95 -30.05
N VAL A 458 -11.97 -9.86 -30.01
CA VAL A 458 -11.88 -10.93 -29.00
C VAL A 458 -11.88 -10.33 -27.60
N ASN A 459 -11.10 -9.27 -27.37
CA ASN A 459 -11.02 -8.58 -26.08
C ASN A 459 -12.34 -7.90 -25.70
N ALA A 460 -13.04 -7.29 -26.67
CA ALA A 460 -14.34 -6.67 -26.44
C ALA A 460 -15.40 -7.70 -26.01
N LEU A 461 -15.46 -8.85 -26.70
CA LEU A 461 -16.37 -9.95 -26.34
C LEU A 461 -16.02 -10.55 -24.99
N ARG A 462 -14.72 -10.79 -24.73
CA ARG A 462 -14.24 -11.35 -23.46
C ARG A 462 -14.56 -10.47 -22.25
N ALA A 463 -14.77 -9.17 -22.45
CA ALA A 463 -15.17 -8.25 -21.39
C ALA A 463 -16.64 -8.38 -20.97
N SER A 464 -17.49 -9.03 -21.78
CA SER A 464 -18.86 -9.36 -21.42
C SER A 464 -18.91 -10.67 -20.63
N ASP A 465 -19.54 -10.64 -19.44
CA ASP A 465 -19.70 -11.84 -18.60
C ASP A 465 -20.47 -12.95 -19.32
N ALA A 466 -21.49 -12.59 -20.13
CA ALA A 466 -22.26 -13.56 -20.90
C ALA A 466 -21.37 -14.31 -21.91
N TRP A 467 -20.65 -13.58 -22.76
CA TRP A 467 -19.74 -14.16 -23.73
C TRP A 467 -18.62 -14.96 -23.08
N PHE A 468 -18.02 -14.42 -22.01
CA PHE A 468 -16.95 -15.09 -21.27
C PHE A 468 -17.38 -16.45 -20.71
N ARG A 469 -18.55 -16.52 -20.04
CA ARG A 469 -19.05 -17.79 -19.50
C ARG A 469 -19.47 -18.77 -20.59
N LEU A 470 -20.05 -18.28 -21.68
CA LEU A 470 -20.42 -19.12 -22.82
C LEU A 470 -19.18 -19.75 -23.47
N ASP A 471 -18.09 -19.00 -23.62
CA ASP A 471 -16.82 -19.53 -24.15
C ASP A 471 -16.18 -20.57 -23.22
N GLN A 472 -16.32 -20.42 -21.90
CA GLN A 472 -15.90 -21.47 -20.94
C GLN A 472 -16.66 -22.78 -21.15
N ARG A 473 -17.95 -22.72 -21.49
CA ARG A 473 -18.75 -23.91 -21.82
C ARG A 473 -18.49 -24.42 -23.24
N PHE A 474 -18.25 -23.53 -24.18
CA PHE A 474 -18.08 -23.80 -25.60
C PHE A 474 -16.77 -23.16 -26.11
N PRO A 475 -15.61 -23.81 -25.88
CA PRO A 475 -14.32 -23.22 -26.22
C PRO A 475 -14.19 -22.84 -27.70
N GLY A 476 -13.74 -21.61 -27.96
CA GLY A 476 -13.56 -21.07 -29.32
C GLY A 476 -14.76 -20.28 -29.85
N LEU A 477 -15.85 -20.18 -29.06
CA LEU A 477 -17.03 -19.41 -29.41
C LEU A 477 -16.72 -17.91 -29.54
N ILE A 478 -15.92 -17.34 -28.64
CA ILE A 478 -15.53 -15.92 -28.74
C ILE A 478 -14.70 -15.67 -30.00
N ASP A 479 -13.82 -16.59 -30.38
CA ASP A 479 -12.97 -16.42 -31.56
C ASP A 479 -13.81 -16.46 -32.86
N ASP A 480 -14.79 -17.37 -32.95
CA ASP A 480 -15.74 -17.39 -34.08
C ASP A 480 -16.61 -16.13 -34.12
N ALA A 481 -17.19 -15.74 -32.97
CA ALA A 481 -18.00 -14.54 -32.85
C ALA A 481 -17.22 -13.26 -33.21
N ALA A 482 -15.98 -13.13 -32.75
CA ALA A 482 -15.09 -12.01 -33.07
C ALA A 482 -14.78 -11.96 -34.58
N GLY A 483 -14.52 -13.10 -35.20
CA GLY A 483 -14.27 -13.22 -36.63
C GLY A 483 -15.47 -12.75 -37.46
N ARG A 484 -16.67 -13.24 -37.13
CA ARG A 484 -17.94 -12.85 -37.77
C ARG A 484 -18.23 -11.37 -37.57
N MET A 485 -18.06 -10.87 -36.35
CA MET A 485 -18.28 -9.48 -35.99
C MET A 485 -17.40 -8.54 -36.82
N ARG A 486 -16.09 -8.82 -36.88
CA ARG A 486 -15.13 -8.01 -37.63
C ARG A 486 -15.43 -8.03 -39.13
N ASN A 487 -15.70 -9.21 -39.71
CA ASN A 487 -16.01 -9.33 -41.14
C ASN A 487 -17.28 -8.57 -41.53
N ALA A 488 -18.34 -8.66 -40.72
CA ALA A 488 -19.57 -7.92 -40.94
C ALA A 488 -19.35 -6.41 -40.78
N HIS A 489 -18.57 -5.99 -39.78
CA HIS A 489 -18.25 -4.58 -39.59
C HIS A 489 -17.50 -3.99 -40.80
N MET A 490 -16.53 -4.73 -41.34
CA MET A 490 -15.80 -4.34 -42.55
C MET A 490 -16.68 -4.33 -43.81
N ALA A 491 -17.56 -5.32 -43.96
CA ALA A 491 -18.43 -5.43 -45.13
C ALA A 491 -19.47 -4.30 -45.20
N LEU A 492 -19.93 -3.81 -44.05
CA LEU A 492 -20.92 -2.74 -43.93
C LEU A 492 -20.29 -1.36 -43.68
N ALA A 493 -18.98 -1.22 -43.90
CA ALA A 493 -18.27 0.01 -43.60
C ALA A 493 -18.84 1.23 -44.33
N GLY A 494 -19.06 2.33 -43.59
CA GLY A 494 -19.69 3.54 -44.11
C GLY A 494 -21.21 3.51 -44.15
N SER A 495 -21.85 2.36 -43.85
CA SER A 495 -23.29 2.27 -43.62
C SER A 495 -23.65 2.67 -42.19
N GLU A 496 -24.84 3.24 -42.00
CA GLU A 496 -25.43 3.42 -40.66
C GLU A 496 -25.70 2.09 -39.94
N HIS A 497 -25.76 0.98 -40.67
CA HIS A 497 -25.99 -0.36 -40.12
C HIS A 497 -24.71 -1.10 -39.75
N ALA A 498 -23.52 -0.51 -39.92
CA ALA A 498 -22.24 -1.18 -39.70
C ALA A 498 -22.13 -1.78 -38.29
N VAL A 499 -22.49 -1.00 -37.27
CA VAL A 499 -22.46 -1.43 -35.86
C VAL A 499 -23.49 -2.52 -35.60
N ALA A 500 -24.74 -2.31 -36.04
CA ALA A 500 -25.82 -3.28 -35.81
C ALA A 500 -25.54 -4.62 -36.49
N GLY A 501 -25.02 -4.60 -37.73
CA GLY A 501 -24.64 -5.79 -38.47
C GLY A 501 -23.49 -6.56 -37.81
N ALA A 502 -22.51 -5.86 -37.24
CA ALA A 502 -21.43 -6.48 -36.48
C ALA A 502 -21.96 -7.24 -35.25
N GLN A 503 -22.85 -6.63 -34.46
CA GLN A 503 -23.47 -7.28 -33.29
C GLN A 503 -24.32 -8.50 -33.70
N ILE A 504 -25.12 -8.36 -34.76
CA ILE A 504 -25.93 -9.46 -35.31
C ILE A 504 -25.04 -10.64 -35.73
N ALA A 505 -23.94 -10.37 -36.42
CA ALA A 505 -23.02 -11.40 -36.88
C ALA A 505 -22.32 -12.12 -35.72
N ALA A 506 -21.98 -11.40 -34.65
CA ALA A 506 -21.47 -12.02 -33.42
C ALA A 506 -22.52 -12.96 -32.81
N GLN A 507 -23.75 -12.47 -32.61
CA GLN A 507 -24.83 -13.24 -32.00
C GLN A 507 -25.22 -14.50 -32.80
N ALA A 508 -25.09 -14.48 -34.13
CA ALA A 508 -25.31 -15.66 -34.97
C ALA A 508 -24.39 -16.84 -34.62
N ALA A 509 -23.17 -16.58 -34.12
CA ALA A 509 -22.27 -17.64 -33.65
C ALA A 509 -22.88 -18.49 -32.52
N LEU A 510 -23.83 -17.94 -31.75
CA LEU A 510 -24.48 -18.62 -30.64
C LEU A 510 -25.59 -19.59 -31.07
N ALA A 511 -26.13 -19.44 -32.28
CA ALA A 511 -27.29 -20.19 -32.73
C ALA A 511 -27.19 -21.72 -32.52
N PRO A 512 -26.11 -22.41 -32.94
CA PRO A 512 -25.99 -23.85 -32.71
C PRO A 512 -25.92 -24.20 -31.22
N ASN A 513 -25.20 -23.42 -30.42
CA ASN A 513 -25.01 -23.64 -28.98
C ASN A 513 -26.31 -23.42 -28.19
N VAL A 514 -27.07 -22.37 -28.52
CA VAL A 514 -28.36 -22.12 -27.85
C VAL A 514 -29.37 -23.20 -28.20
N ARG A 515 -29.41 -23.64 -29.46
CA ARG A 515 -30.27 -24.74 -29.88
C ARG A 515 -29.95 -26.04 -29.14
N GLU A 516 -28.66 -26.35 -28.96
CA GLU A 516 -28.20 -27.46 -28.12
C GLU A 516 -28.72 -27.33 -26.68
N MET A 517 -28.52 -26.16 -26.05
CA MET A 517 -28.95 -25.90 -24.67
C MET A 517 -30.47 -26.04 -24.49
N LEU A 518 -31.27 -25.61 -25.47
CA LEU A 518 -32.73 -25.73 -25.40
C LEU A 518 -33.20 -27.19 -25.50
N LEU A 519 -32.62 -27.94 -26.44
CA LEU A 519 -33.01 -29.33 -26.71
C LEU A 519 -32.54 -30.29 -25.61
N ASN A 520 -31.30 -30.12 -25.15
CA ASN A 520 -30.67 -31.03 -24.20
C ASN A 520 -30.67 -30.52 -22.77
N GLY A 521 -30.86 -29.22 -22.51
CA GLY A 521 -30.75 -28.64 -21.16
C GLY A 521 -31.76 -29.17 -20.15
N SER A 522 -31.66 -28.70 -18.90
CA SER A 522 -32.57 -29.13 -17.84
C SER A 522 -34.01 -28.63 -18.06
N ARG A 523 -34.95 -29.16 -17.27
CA ARG A 523 -36.34 -28.70 -17.29
C ARG A 523 -36.44 -27.24 -16.81
N ASP A 524 -35.67 -26.87 -15.79
CA ASP A 524 -35.66 -25.52 -15.23
C ASP A 524 -35.05 -24.50 -16.18
N LEU A 525 -34.01 -24.87 -16.93
CA LEU A 525 -33.43 -24.03 -17.97
C LEU A 525 -34.43 -23.72 -19.09
N ARG A 526 -35.14 -24.73 -19.60
CA ARG A 526 -36.20 -24.51 -20.62
C ARG A 526 -37.33 -23.65 -20.08
N ARG A 527 -37.77 -23.88 -18.84
CA ARG A 527 -38.83 -23.10 -18.21
C ARG A 527 -38.44 -21.64 -18.05
N ARG A 528 -37.21 -21.35 -17.61
CA ARG A 528 -36.68 -19.98 -17.55
C ARG A 528 -36.59 -19.35 -18.94
N TYR A 529 -36.17 -20.09 -19.95
CA TYR A 529 -36.14 -19.57 -21.32
C TYR A 529 -37.53 -19.21 -21.85
N LEU A 530 -38.56 -20.01 -21.55
CA LEU A 530 -39.94 -19.68 -21.93
C LEU A 530 -40.43 -18.36 -21.31
N GLN A 531 -39.90 -17.97 -20.15
CA GLN A 531 -40.15 -16.65 -19.57
C GLN A 531 -39.46 -15.53 -20.36
N VAL A 532 -38.21 -15.76 -20.81
CA VAL A 532 -37.51 -14.85 -21.74
C VAL A 532 -38.32 -14.68 -23.03
N LEU A 533 -38.77 -15.78 -23.63
CA LEU A 533 -39.58 -15.76 -24.85
C LEU A 533 -40.90 -15.02 -24.67
N ARG A 534 -41.55 -15.15 -23.51
CA ARG A 534 -42.77 -14.40 -23.22
C ARG A 534 -42.51 -12.90 -23.21
N ALA A 535 -41.42 -12.46 -22.57
CA ALA A 535 -41.04 -11.04 -22.53
C ALA A 535 -40.68 -10.53 -23.94
N GLN A 536 -39.86 -11.28 -24.68
CA GLN A 536 -39.46 -10.92 -26.04
C GLN A 536 -40.62 -10.94 -27.02
N LEU A 537 -41.53 -11.91 -26.95
CA LEU A 537 -42.73 -11.99 -27.79
C LEU A 537 -43.66 -10.80 -27.52
N THR A 538 -43.86 -10.43 -26.25
CA THR A 538 -44.68 -9.26 -25.88
C THR A 538 -44.06 -7.98 -26.42
N ALA A 539 -42.74 -7.83 -26.32
CA ALA A 539 -42.02 -6.70 -26.88
C ALA A 539 -42.09 -6.67 -28.43
N ALA A 540 -41.92 -7.81 -29.09
CA ALA A 540 -42.00 -7.92 -30.55
C ALA A 540 -43.42 -7.62 -31.06
N GLN A 541 -44.45 -8.05 -30.34
CA GLN A 541 -45.85 -7.71 -30.61
C GLN A 541 -46.10 -6.21 -30.56
N ALA A 542 -45.53 -5.51 -29.58
CA ALA A 542 -45.66 -4.07 -29.44
C ALA A 542 -45.00 -3.30 -30.60
N LEU A 543 -44.00 -3.89 -31.27
CA LEU A 543 -43.34 -3.32 -32.44
C LEU A 543 -44.11 -3.57 -33.75
N GLY A 544 -45.04 -4.53 -33.78
CA GLY A 544 -45.89 -4.83 -34.93
C GLY A 544 -45.93 -6.32 -35.30
N ALA A 545 -46.97 -6.71 -36.04
CA ALA A 545 -47.19 -8.10 -36.44
C ALA A 545 -46.04 -8.66 -37.30
N ASP A 546 -45.53 -7.87 -38.24
CA ASP A 546 -44.45 -8.28 -39.14
C ASP A 546 -43.12 -8.50 -38.38
N THR A 547 -42.78 -7.59 -37.47
CA THR A 547 -41.60 -7.71 -36.61
C THR A 547 -41.68 -8.94 -35.71
N CYS A 548 -42.86 -9.19 -35.12
CA CYS A 548 -43.09 -10.40 -34.34
C CYS A 548 -42.95 -11.68 -35.18
N GLN A 549 -43.53 -11.69 -36.39
CA GLN A 549 -43.47 -12.84 -37.27
C GLN A 549 -42.03 -13.11 -37.75
N SER A 550 -41.25 -12.05 -38.04
CA SER A 550 -39.83 -12.13 -38.37
C SER A 550 -38.97 -12.62 -37.19
N TRP A 551 -39.30 -12.20 -35.96
CA TRP A 551 -38.62 -12.71 -34.76
C TRP A 551 -38.89 -14.21 -34.57
N LEU A 552 -40.13 -14.66 -34.75
CA LEU A 552 -40.51 -16.07 -34.67
C LEU A 552 -39.88 -16.95 -35.75
N SER A 553 -39.53 -16.39 -36.91
CA SER A 553 -38.81 -17.12 -37.96
C SER A 553 -37.32 -17.29 -37.66
N GLY A 554 -36.84 -16.75 -36.53
CA GLY A 554 -35.43 -16.82 -36.14
C GLY A 554 -34.56 -15.73 -36.75
N SER A 555 -35.13 -14.69 -37.37
CA SER A 555 -34.36 -13.56 -37.87
C SER A 555 -33.65 -12.85 -36.71
N PRO A 556 -32.35 -12.51 -36.84
CA PRO A 556 -31.63 -11.81 -35.80
C PRO A 556 -31.95 -10.31 -35.76
N VAL A 557 -32.45 -9.72 -36.85
CA VAL A 557 -32.72 -8.28 -36.97
C VAL A 557 -33.75 -7.80 -35.95
N PRO A 558 -34.92 -8.44 -35.78
CA PRO A 558 -35.91 -8.01 -34.79
C PRO A 558 -35.42 -8.00 -33.35
N ARG A 559 -34.44 -8.85 -32.98
CA ARG A 559 -33.91 -8.93 -31.61
C ARG A 559 -33.27 -7.62 -31.16
N ARG A 560 -32.62 -6.92 -32.09
CA ARG A 560 -32.01 -5.60 -31.90
C ARG A 560 -33.01 -4.47 -31.65
N LEU A 561 -34.27 -4.67 -32.05
CA LEU A 561 -35.33 -3.68 -31.91
C LEU A 561 -36.06 -3.82 -30.57
N LEU A 562 -35.83 -4.93 -29.85
CA LEU A 562 -36.44 -5.17 -28.55
C LEU A 562 -35.88 -4.20 -27.48
N PRO A 563 -36.67 -3.85 -26.45
CA PRO A 563 -36.18 -3.07 -25.32
C PRO A 563 -34.97 -3.72 -24.65
N GLU A 564 -34.05 -2.90 -24.12
CA GLU A 564 -32.82 -3.37 -23.47
C GLU A 564 -33.10 -4.38 -22.34
N GLU A 565 -34.18 -4.19 -21.58
CA GLU A 565 -34.60 -5.11 -20.52
C GLU A 565 -34.92 -6.53 -21.05
N ALA A 566 -35.55 -6.62 -22.23
CA ALA A 566 -35.87 -7.90 -22.86
C ALA A 566 -34.61 -8.60 -23.40
N MET A 567 -33.67 -7.84 -23.97
CA MET A 567 -32.37 -8.36 -24.39
C MET A 567 -31.51 -8.80 -23.18
N ALA A 568 -31.57 -8.05 -22.07
CA ALA A 568 -30.84 -8.38 -20.85
C ALA A 568 -31.38 -9.63 -20.14
N LEU A 569 -32.66 -9.97 -20.31
CA LEU A 569 -33.20 -11.26 -19.86
C LEU A 569 -32.58 -12.44 -20.63
N GLU A 570 -32.39 -12.29 -21.94
CA GLU A 570 -31.73 -13.31 -22.76
C GLU A 570 -30.25 -13.47 -22.38
N ALA A 571 -29.52 -12.36 -22.27
CA ALA A 571 -28.12 -12.40 -21.83
C ALA A 571 -27.96 -13.06 -20.46
N ARG A 572 -28.80 -12.72 -19.48
CA ARG A 572 -28.81 -13.37 -18.16
C ARG A 572 -29.09 -14.86 -18.24
N TRP A 573 -30.11 -15.26 -19.02
CA TRP A 573 -30.42 -16.67 -19.20
C TRP A 573 -29.25 -17.43 -19.83
N LEU A 574 -28.55 -16.84 -20.79
CA LEU A 574 -27.35 -17.43 -21.40
C LEU A 574 -26.21 -17.60 -20.39
N THR A 575 -25.94 -16.57 -19.59
CA THR A 575 -24.93 -16.61 -18.51
C THR A 575 -25.24 -17.72 -17.50
N GLU A 576 -26.49 -17.82 -17.04
CA GLU A 576 -26.93 -18.87 -16.12
C GLU A 576 -26.85 -20.27 -16.75
N SER A 577 -27.24 -20.38 -18.02
CA SER A 577 -27.21 -21.63 -18.78
C SER A 577 -25.79 -22.13 -18.99
N ALA A 578 -24.83 -21.23 -19.21
CA ALA A 578 -23.43 -21.60 -19.35
C ALA A 578 -22.85 -22.32 -18.13
N ALA A 579 -23.36 -22.04 -16.93
CA ALA A 579 -22.92 -22.66 -15.68
C ALA A 579 -23.57 -24.02 -15.38
N GLU A 580 -24.61 -24.42 -16.11
CA GLU A 580 -25.35 -25.66 -15.85
C GLU A 580 -24.64 -26.90 -16.46
N THR A 581 -24.62 -28.00 -15.72
CA THR A 581 -24.00 -29.25 -16.16
C THR A 581 -24.79 -29.90 -17.29
N ALA A 582 -24.12 -30.27 -18.38
CA ALA A 582 -24.75 -31.00 -19.47
C ALA A 582 -25.27 -32.37 -18.98
N PRO A 583 -26.49 -32.78 -19.38
CA PRO A 583 -27.01 -34.08 -19.00
C PRO A 583 -26.23 -35.24 -19.64
N LEU A 584 -26.09 -36.34 -18.89
CA LEU A 584 -25.34 -37.54 -19.28
C LEU A 584 -25.86 -38.27 -20.54
N ARG A 585 -27.07 -37.96 -21.00
CA ARG A 585 -27.67 -38.56 -22.21
C ARG A 585 -28.29 -37.48 -23.08
N ALA A 586 -27.82 -37.40 -24.33
CA ALA A 586 -28.47 -36.63 -25.39
C ALA A 586 -29.89 -37.18 -25.63
N ARG A 587 -30.86 -36.29 -25.74
CA ARG A 587 -32.26 -36.68 -25.99
C ARG A 587 -32.50 -36.81 -27.49
N ALA A 588 -33.51 -37.59 -27.86
CA ALA A 588 -33.91 -37.70 -29.26
C ALA A 588 -34.27 -36.31 -29.82
N PRO A 589 -33.77 -35.94 -31.02
CA PRO A 589 -33.97 -34.61 -31.60
C PRO A 589 -35.40 -34.36 -32.08
N GLN A 590 -36.21 -35.41 -32.22
CA GLN A 590 -37.58 -35.36 -32.73
C GLN A 590 -38.53 -35.99 -31.71
N ALA A 591 -39.75 -35.44 -31.66
CA ALA A 591 -40.84 -35.99 -30.87
C ALA A 591 -41.43 -37.23 -31.56
N THR A 592 -41.79 -38.24 -30.76
CA THR A 592 -42.56 -39.40 -31.23
C THR A 592 -44.02 -39.04 -31.46
N ALA A 593 -44.74 -39.86 -32.23
CA ALA A 593 -46.18 -39.66 -32.47
C ALA A 593 -47.00 -39.59 -31.16
N LEU A 594 -46.64 -40.40 -30.16
CA LEU A 594 -47.27 -40.37 -28.85
C LEU A 594 -47.00 -39.05 -28.11
N GLU A 595 -45.77 -38.54 -28.17
CA GLU A 595 -45.42 -37.27 -27.55
C GLU A 595 -46.15 -36.10 -28.20
N LEU A 596 -46.28 -36.11 -29.53
CA LEU A 596 -47.06 -35.10 -30.26
C LEU A 596 -48.53 -35.10 -29.85
N GLU A 597 -49.16 -36.28 -29.71
CA GLU A 597 -50.54 -36.42 -29.28
C GLU A 597 -50.74 -35.90 -27.84
N VAL A 598 -49.82 -36.25 -26.92
CA VAL A 598 -49.86 -35.76 -25.53
C VAL A 598 -49.74 -34.23 -25.49
N VAL A 599 -48.82 -33.65 -26.26
CA VAL A 599 -48.63 -32.19 -26.34
C VAL A 599 -49.86 -31.51 -26.92
N ALA A 600 -50.44 -32.05 -28.01
CA ALA A 600 -51.65 -31.52 -28.63
C ALA A 600 -52.83 -31.45 -27.66
N ARG A 601 -53.02 -32.48 -26.82
CA ARG A 601 -54.06 -32.51 -25.78
C ARG A 601 -53.78 -31.60 -24.59
N THR A 602 -52.51 -31.32 -24.30
CA THR A 602 -52.10 -30.54 -23.12
C THR A 602 -52.07 -29.04 -23.39
N VAL A 603 -51.53 -28.63 -24.54
CA VAL A 603 -51.22 -27.24 -24.89
C VAL A 603 -51.65 -26.85 -26.32
N GLY A 604 -52.46 -27.68 -26.96
CA GLY A 604 -53.00 -27.43 -28.30
C GLY A 604 -52.13 -27.96 -29.44
N THR A 605 -52.77 -28.20 -30.59
CA THR A 605 -52.15 -28.78 -31.79
C THR A 605 -51.05 -27.91 -32.41
N ALA A 606 -51.07 -26.60 -32.15
CA ALA A 606 -50.07 -25.65 -32.66
C ALA A 606 -48.79 -25.58 -31.81
N ALA A 607 -48.73 -26.25 -30.64
CA ALA A 607 -47.61 -26.10 -29.71
C ALA A 607 -46.34 -26.84 -30.16
N ALA A 608 -46.50 -27.98 -30.84
CA ALA A 608 -45.35 -28.78 -31.27
C ALA A 608 -44.51 -28.00 -32.29
N GLY A 609 -43.23 -27.81 -32.00
CA GLY A 609 -42.31 -27.04 -32.84
C GLY A 609 -42.64 -25.56 -33.01
N ALA A 610 -43.53 -24.98 -32.21
CA ALA A 610 -43.92 -23.57 -32.28
C ALA A 610 -42.71 -22.60 -32.27
N PHE A 611 -41.64 -22.96 -31.58
CA PHE A 611 -40.42 -22.17 -31.41
C PHE A 611 -39.17 -22.86 -32.01
N SER A 612 -39.35 -23.86 -32.87
CA SER A 612 -38.26 -24.67 -33.46
C SER A 612 -37.33 -23.91 -34.41
N LYS A 613 -37.78 -22.75 -34.89
CA LYS A 613 -37.04 -21.85 -35.79
C LYS A 613 -36.33 -20.71 -35.07
N LEU A 614 -36.51 -20.56 -33.75
CA LEU A 614 -35.68 -19.62 -33.00
C LEU A 614 -34.22 -20.10 -33.04
N TRP A 615 -33.28 -19.16 -33.19
CA TRP A 615 -31.85 -19.45 -33.29
C TRP A 615 -31.48 -20.34 -34.50
N THR A 616 -31.99 -19.99 -35.69
CA THR A 616 -31.60 -20.61 -36.97
C THR A 616 -31.09 -19.60 -37.99
N ASP A 617 -30.52 -18.49 -37.52
CA ASP A 617 -29.92 -17.41 -38.32
C ASP A 617 -30.81 -16.81 -39.43
N GLY A 618 -32.13 -17.02 -39.36
CA GLY A 618 -33.11 -16.51 -40.33
C GLY A 618 -33.27 -17.32 -41.63
N ASP A 619 -32.37 -18.27 -41.92
CA ASP A 619 -32.37 -19.01 -43.20
C ASP A 619 -33.34 -20.21 -43.24
N ALA A 620 -34.00 -20.50 -42.12
CA ALA A 620 -34.80 -21.72 -41.96
C ALA A 620 -36.26 -21.62 -42.48
N GLY A 621 -36.60 -20.55 -43.21
CA GLY A 621 -37.93 -20.33 -43.79
C GLY A 621 -38.93 -19.64 -42.85
N PRO A 622 -40.23 -19.61 -43.19
CA PRO A 622 -41.24 -18.89 -42.43
C PRO A 622 -41.44 -19.48 -41.02
N ALA A 623 -41.91 -18.65 -40.09
CA ALA A 623 -42.18 -19.10 -38.74
C ALA A 623 -43.25 -20.21 -38.69
N PRO A 624 -43.14 -21.22 -37.81
CA PRO A 624 -44.07 -22.35 -37.74
C PRO A 624 -45.47 -21.97 -37.23
N ILE A 625 -45.59 -20.79 -36.61
CA ILE A 625 -46.77 -20.34 -35.90
C ILE A 625 -46.98 -18.84 -36.12
N SER A 626 -48.23 -18.37 -36.04
CA SER A 626 -48.51 -16.93 -36.03
C SER A 626 -48.19 -16.31 -34.67
N CYS A 627 -47.87 -15.02 -34.68
CA CYS A 627 -47.59 -14.25 -33.48
C CYS A 627 -48.69 -14.36 -32.39
N GLU A 628 -49.97 -14.31 -32.77
CA GLU A 628 -51.11 -14.45 -31.84
C GLU A 628 -51.17 -15.84 -31.20
N ARG A 629 -50.98 -16.88 -32.01
CA ARG A 629 -51.01 -18.28 -31.54
C ARG A 629 -49.81 -18.59 -30.66
N ALA A 630 -48.64 -18.00 -30.91
CA ALA A 630 -47.46 -18.14 -30.06
C ALA A 630 -47.73 -17.69 -28.62
N SER A 631 -48.44 -16.58 -28.42
CA SER A 631 -48.82 -16.08 -27.09
C SER A 631 -49.80 -17.03 -26.40
N LEU A 632 -50.76 -17.61 -27.14
CA LEU A 632 -51.67 -18.63 -26.62
C LEU A 632 -50.93 -19.87 -26.13
N VAL A 633 -49.95 -20.37 -26.90
CA VAL A 633 -49.13 -21.54 -26.51
C VAL A 633 -48.37 -21.25 -25.21
N LEU A 634 -47.69 -20.10 -25.09
CA LEU A 634 -46.97 -19.73 -23.85
C LEU A 634 -47.91 -19.59 -22.64
N ASN A 635 -49.08 -19.00 -22.83
CA ASN A 635 -50.08 -18.86 -21.77
C ASN A 635 -50.64 -20.22 -21.32
N GLN A 636 -50.87 -21.15 -22.24
CA GLN A 636 -51.35 -22.51 -21.92
C GLN A 636 -50.28 -23.34 -21.20
N LEU A 637 -49.02 -23.27 -21.64
CA LEU A 637 -47.88 -23.88 -20.93
C LEU A 637 -47.82 -23.44 -19.47
N GLN A 638 -47.97 -22.13 -19.23
CA GLN A 638 -47.92 -21.57 -17.87
C GLN A 638 -49.12 -21.98 -17.00
N ARG A 639 -50.32 -22.08 -17.59
CA ARG A 639 -51.55 -22.45 -16.86
C ARG A 639 -51.67 -23.95 -16.59
N SER A 640 -50.95 -24.79 -17.33
CA SER A 640 -51.03 -26.24 -17.17
C SER A 640 -50.54 -26.69 -15.78
N THR A 641 -51.43 -27.37 -15.06
CA THR A 641 -51.15 -27.97 -13.73
C THR A 641 -50.58 -29.38 -13.84
N ALA A 642 -50.69 -30.02 -15.01
CA ALA A 642 -50.18 -31.37 -15.26
C ALA A 642 -48.66 -31.34 -15.48
N VAL A 643 -47.88 -31.65 -14.43
CA VAL A 643 -46.42 -31.47 -14.41
C VAL A 643 -45.71 -32.22 -15.55
N ALA A 644 -45.89 -33.55 -15.65
CA ALA A 644 -45.16 -34.34 -16.65
C ALA A 644 -45.57 -34.00 -18.11
N PRO A 645 -46.86 -33.85 -18.47
CA PRO A 645 -47.26 -33.39 -19.80
C PRO A 645 -46.79 -31.98 -20.12
N ARG A 646 -46.78 -31.06 -19.14
CA ARG A 646 -46.23 -29.71 -19.31
C ARG A 646 -44.74 -29.76 -19.60
N GLU A 647 -43.96 -30.51 -18.83
CA GLU A 647 -42.51 -30.65 -19.06
C GLU A 647 -42.18 -31.28 -20.43
N LEU A 648 -43.02 -32.20 -20.89
CA LEU A 648 -42.93 -32.73 -22.25
C LEU A 648 -43.18 -31.61 -23.28
N ALA A 649 -44.26 -30.84 -23.12
CA ALA A 649 -44.58 -29.72 -23.99
C ALA A 649 -43.50 -28.63 -24.00
N GLU A 650 -42.96 -28.25 -22.83
CA GLU A 650 -41.84 -27.31 -22.66
C GLU A 650 -40.61 -27.73 -23.47
N ARG A 651 -40.43 -29.02 -23.75
CA ARG A 651 -39.37 -29.54 -24.64
C ARG A 651 -39.81 -29.57 -26.11
N VAL A 652 -40.98 -30.13 -26.40
CA VAL A 652 -41.43 -30.40 -27.78
C VAL A 652 -41.69 -29.11 -28.57
N VAL A 653 -41.98 -27.99 -27.89
CA VAL A 653 -42.13 -26.68 -28.54
C VAL A 653 -40.86 -26.19 -29.26
N PHE A 654 -39.69 -26.68 -28.89
CA PHE A 654 -38.40 -26.36 -29.52
C PHE A 654 -37.94 -27.40 -30.54
N GLN A 655 -38.58 -28.58 -30.59
CA GLN A 655 -38.18 -29.65 -31.50
C GLN A 655 -38.76 -29.43 -32.90
N ASN A 656 -38.01 -29.85 -33.93
CA ASN A 656 -38.58 -29.90 -35.27
C ASN A 656 -39.67 -30.97 -35.31
N VAL A 657 -40.82 -30.63 -35.89
CA VAL A 657 -41.91 -31.56 -36.19
C VAL A 657 -41.74 -32.02 -37.63
N ARG A 658 -41.95 -33.32 -37.90
CA ARG A 658 -41.98 -33.85 -39.27
C ARG A 658 -43.37 -33.71 -39.86
#